data_AF-A0A1I0N2L8-F1
#
_entry.id   AF-A0A1I0N2L8-F1
#
_cell.length_a   1.000
_cell.length_b   1.000
_cell.length_c   1.000
_cell.angle_alpha   90.00
_cell.angle_beta   90.00
_cell.angle_gamma   90.00
#
_symmetry.space_group_name_H-M   'P 1'
#
loop_
_entity.id
_entity.type
_entity.pdbx_description
1 polymer ?
#
loop_
_entity_poly.entity_id
_entity_poly.type
_entity_poly.pdbx_seq_one_letter_code
_entity_poly.pdbx_strand_id
1 'polypeptide(L)'
;MKKLLLLIILAAFCTPSFSQKMERLDKEVKIICYASEESPGTRYFGRFEHKPSISKYAEFSTTAEQAGGATIEVTYNGFSEEAQEAFQKAIDIWSQLISSDVVIRVNATWSQLDEGTLGSAIWNTAYRNFDGAKELDVWYPVALAEKMAGVDLNGTDEADIVANFNKGANWYLGTDGNPALDQYDLVSVVLHELGHGLGFVDSFDYSEDSEEGSFGINDFPFIYDLSVENAQGQPLVELVNEPADLGTALTSNSVFFNSLTAVANDGVRPKLYAPATWSGGSSIAHLNEGTYPSGSANSLMTPQIGANEVIHDPGPITLNMFGDMGWETTYIDNITRPNTENSQADTYTITAEVVSDVGYNPEGVQLYYSTDAFANDTTVVQMTATGNGNEFTAEINSTKTEGQVYTYFFKVEDIKERIFNSPSLLLADRYYSFSTGSDTEAPVITHVAPNFIRTTDTQLKLEATVTDFLPVEVSLEYFVNSEPSQTADFILSDADANLFSTQIDLSNFNLQEGSTFSYKITATDESNNQNTATNPETGFTELNVVSTPDPASFFFTDFNDITAAADEFFNSANFTVKEESGFSNGALHSDHPYADGTGANDESNYTIELKTPIILNDGEAIISFDEVVLVEPGEATSEFGDSGYYDYVIVEGSKDGGSTWLPLADGYDSRAITAWSTLYNNNIDVDNNSTAVGDESLYRSRSIDMLGNGNFSAGDEIFIRFRLFADQAAHGWGWAIDNLNVQLDLEAPVIVHNHLNYLTSLDNLEISATVTDNFDVDSVGLKVFVNDLEQPNIQMTNTESNQYRALIDISSLQVGDVIRYRLAAFDTKEPEANASYIPGEDSFLELPIIAFSDAQATYSNDFNTSTEDFVGNFFSIATPSGFSDGAIHSTHPYPLAFGSNGRSAFTYMLKTPIIVSETKPLVSYDEVLLIDSSSDYAAFEASKDGGETWFEVESYETSDEPNLWLPVYQAGNNGEAALLKNRIVRLTDSPQIAVGDEILIRFKIDRRSTAAGWGWAIDNLEVQTEVITSLEDNGEIKLANIYPNPIKNGNLNIQIADVGATAIDYSIVTMSGQEKLQGNNLTLDQDQKASIDVSTLPSGLFMLKVVHKGRAKVYKVLKQD
;
A
#
# COMPACT_ATOMS: atom_id res chain seq x y z
N MET A 1 -48.35 -25.96 5.25
CA MET A 1 -48.62 -25.13 4.06
C MET A 1 -49.47 -23.89 4.34
N LYS A 2 -50.52 -23.90 5.18
CA LYS A 2 -51.25 -22.65 5.55
C LYS A 2 -50.60 -21.80 6.67
N LYS A 3 -49.67 -22.36 7.46
CA LYS A 3 -48.88 -21.61 8.45
C LYS A 3 -47.59 -20.98 7.88
N LEU A 4 -47.08 -21.51 6.76
CA LEU A 4 -45.87 -20.98 6.11
C LEU A 4 -46.19 -19.75 5.23
N LEU A 5 -47.44 -19.63 4.75
CA LEU A 5 -47.90 -18.49 3.96
C LEU A 5 -48.30 -17.27 4.79
N LEU A 6 -48.45 -17.43 6.12
CA LEU A 6 -48.76 -16.32 7.03
C LEU A 6 -47.47 -15.67 7.59
N LEU A 7 -46.40 -16.45 7.74
CA LEU A 7 -45.07 -15.95 8.15
C LEU A 7 -44.41 -15.09 7.06
N ILE A 8 -44.59 -15.44 5.79
CA ILE A 8 -44.04 -14.68 4.65
C ILE A 8 -44.77 -13.35 4.42
N ILE A 9 -45.99 -13.19 4.96
CA ILE A 9 -46.76 -11.94 4.83
C ILE A 9 -46.45 -10.98 5.98
N LEU A 10 -46.11 -11.44 7.20
CA LEU A 10 -45.68 -10.54 8.28
C LEU A 10 -44.22 -10.06 8.12
N ALA A 11 -43.32 -10.89 7.58
CA ALA A 11 -41.93 -10.50 7.32
C ALA A 11 -41.77 -9.44 6.21
N ALA A 12 -42.82 -9.16 5.44
CA ALA A 12 -42.83 -8.11 4.42
C ALA A 12 -43.23 -6.71 4.97
N PHE A 13 -43.56 -6.60 6.26
CA PHE A 13 -44.03 -5.34 6.87
C PHE A 13 -43.12 -4.76 7.97
N CYS A 14 -42.01 -5.42 8.28
CA CYS A 14 -40.84 -4.75 8.87
C CYS A 14 -39.87 -4.44 7.74
N THR A 15 -40.18 -3.46 6.90
CA THR A 15 -39.08 -2.69 6.32
C THR A 15 -38.51 -1.90 7.49
N PRO A 16 -37.23 -2.09 7.87
CA PRO A 16 -36.58 -1.12 8.74
C PRO A 16 -36.79 0.28 8.15
N SER A 17 -36.72 1.31 8.99
CA SER A 17 -36.39 2.66 8.52
C SER A 17 -35.37 2.52 7.38
N PHE A 18 -35.64 3.11 6.22
CA PHE A 18 -34.70 3.12 5.11
C PHE A 18 -33.50 4.02 5.49
N SER A 19 -32.74 3.62 6.51
CA SER A 19 -31.36 4.08 6.67
C SER A 19 -30.56 3.25 5.66
N GLN A 20 -30.37 3.82 4.48
CA GLN A 20 -29.30 3.32 3.61
C GLN A 20 -28.00 3.71 4.29
N LYS A 21 -27.09 2.73 4.44
CA LYS A 21 -25.74 2.96 4.96
C LYS A 21 -25.14 4.15 4.20
N MET A 22 -24.64 5.14 4.92
CA MET A 22 -23.87 6.22 4.33
C MET A 22 -22.70 5.59 3.56
N GLU A 23 -22.50 6.03 2.32
CA GLU A 23 -21.43 5.52 1.48
C GLU A 23 -20.44 6.64 1.19
N ARG A 24 -19.16 6.27 1.19
CA ARG A 24 -18.01 7.12 0.87
C ARG A 24 -17.50 6.77 -0.52
N LEU A 25 -17.12 7.79 -1.26
CA LEU A 25 -16.42 7.69 -2.53
C LEU A 25 -15.13 8.50 -2.41
N ASP A 26 -13.98 7.88 -2.64
CA ASP A 26 -12.70 8.57 -2.71
C ASP A 26 -12.49 9.19 -4.10
N LYS A 27 -11.58 10.17 -4.16
CA LYS A 27 -11.32 10.96 -5.37
C LYS A 27 -11.02 10.10 -6.61
N GLU A 28 -11.90 10.15 -7.60
CA GLU A 28 -11.72 9.47 -8.90
C GLU A 28 -11.55 10.40 -10.10
N VAL A 29 -12.08 11.63 -10.06
CA VAL A 29 -12.14 12.54 -11.24
C VAL A 29 -11.07 13.65 -11.16
N LYS A 30 -10.59 14.14 -12.30
CA LYS A 30 -9.74 15.34 -12.36
C LYS A 30 -10.39 16.38 -13.27
N ILE A 31 -10.85 17.49 -12.68
CA ILE A 31 -11.17 18.72 -13.43
C ILE A 31 -9.87 19.50 -13.63
N ILE A 32 -9.69 20.08 -14.82
CA ILE A 32 -8.46 20.78 -15.21
C ILE A 32 -8.82 22.17 -15.78
N CYS A 33 -8.18 23.22 -15.26
CA CYS A 33 -8.28 24.57 -15.82
C CYS A 33 -7.15 24.84 -16.82
N TYR A 34 -7.53 25.14 -18.06
CA TYR A 34 -6.58 25.42 -19.14
C TYR A 34 -6.31 26.92 -19.30
N ALA A 35 -5.04 27.27 -19.53
CA ALA A 35 -4.59 28.60 -19.89
C ALA A 35 -5.10 28.98 -21.29
N SER A 36 -5.59 30.21 -21.44
CA SER A 36 -5.83 30.80 -22.76
C SER A 36 -4.60 31.56 -23.27
N GLU A 37 -4.37 31.54 -24.60
CA GLU A 37 -3.38 32.38 -25.28
C GLU A 37 -3.83 33.85 -25.42
N GLU A 38 -5.09 34.15 -25.09
CA GLU A 38 -5.63 35.51 -25.15
C GLU A 38 -5.20 36.32 -23.91
N SER A 39 -4.86 37.60 -24.13
CA SER A 39 -4.59 38.58 -23.06
C SER A 39 -5.69 39.65 -23.04
N PRO A 40 -6.89 39.37 -22.49
CA PRO A 40 -8.06 40.25 -22.63
C PRO A 40 -7.93 41.58 -21.86
N GLY A 41 -7.13 41.64 -20.80
CA GLY A 41 -6.92 42.87 -20.03
C GLY A 41 -8.14 43.36 -19.25
N THR A 42 -9.05 42.44 -18.92
CA THR A 42 -10.29 42.68 -18.19
C THR A 42 -10.02 42.67 -16.67
N ARG A 43 -10.85 43.40 -15.93
CA ARG A 43 -10.80 43.48 -14.47
C ARG A 43 -12.22 43.45 -13.94
N TYR A 44 -12.55 42.41 -13.19
CA TYR A 44 -13.80 42.30 -12.46
C TYR A 44 -13.49 42.08 -10.98
N PHE A 45 -13.59 43.17 -10.22
CA PHE A 45 -13.53 43.16 -8.78
C PHE A 45 -14.98 43.18 -8.28
N GLY A 46 -15.38 42.19 -7.49
CA GLY A 46 -16.75 42.03 -7.03
C GLY A 46 -17.31 43.21 -6.25
N ARG A 47 -18.56 43.07 -5.79
CA ARG A 47 -19.30 44.12 -5.04
C ARG A 47 -18.63 44.56 -3.72
N PHE A 48 -17.58 43.88 -3.27
CA PHE A 48 -16.98 44.03 -1.94
C PHE A 48 -15.65 44.81 -1.90
N GLU A 49 -15.08 45.23 -3.04
CA GLU A 49 -13.80 45.96 -3.06
C GLU A 49 -13.89 47.48 -2.85
N HIS A 50 -15.08 48.07 -2.99
CA HIS A 50 -15.30 49.44 -2.53
C HIS A 50 -15.67 49.41 -1.06
N LYS A 51 -14.74 49.65 -0.13
CA LYS A 51 -15.10 49.97 1.26
C LYS A 51 -16.16 51.09 1.29
N PRO A 52 -17.42 50.88 1.72
CA PRO A 52 -18.16 51.93 2.36
C PRO A 52 -17.84 51.84 3.85
N SER A 53 -17.63 52.98 4.47
CA SER A 53 -17.74 53.11 5.92
C SER A 53 -18.98 52.36 6.42
N ILE A 54 -18.82 51.66 7.54
CA ILE A 54 -19.89 51.10 8.37
C ILE A 54 -21.15 51.99 8.32
N SER A 55 -22.31 51.33 8.14
CA SER A 55 -23.70 51.82 8.18
C SER A 55 -24.34 52.30 6.86
N LYS A 56 -25.29 51.49 6.36
CA LYS A 56 -26.72 51.82 6.23
C LYS A 56 -27.54 50.69 5.58
N TYR A 57 -27.59 49.53 6.21
CA TYR A 57 -28.70 48.57 6.06
C TYR A 57 -29.12 47.95 7.41
N ALA A 58 -28.79 48.63 8.52
CA ALA A 58 -29.36 48.34 9.83
C ALA A 58 -30.64 49.17 10.02
N GLU A 59 -31.71 48.78 9.32
CA GLU A 59 -33.06 49.27 9.62
C GLU A 59 -34.05 48.29 8.98
N PHE A 60 -34.07 47.04 9.45
CA PHE A 60 -35.22 46.10 9.54
C PHE A 60 -34.74 44.70 9.95
N SER A 61 -34.10 44.58 11.12
CA SER A 61 -34.13 43.33 11.90
C SER A 61 -33.65 43.68 13.31
N THR A 62 -34.55 43.53 14.28
CA THR A 62 -34.21 43.59 15.70
C THR A 62 -34.48 42.21 16.28
N THR A 63 -33.65 41.23 15.94
CA THR A 63 -33.33 40.00 16.70
C THR A 63 -32.51 39.04 15.85
N ALA A 64 -31.22 38.93 16.15
CA ALA A 64 -30.22 37.89 15.85
C ALA A 64 -28.88 38.57 15.53
N GLU A 65 -27.85 38.31 16.33
CA GLU A 65 -26.47 38.63 15.99
C GLU A 65 -26.12 37.93 14.66
N GLN A 66 -25.47 38.64 13.73
CA GLN A 66 -24.95 38.05 12.50
C GLN A 66 -23.86 37.02 12.85
N ALA A 67 -24.22 35.74 12.84
CA ALA A 67 -23.33 34.60 12.66
C ALA A 67 -23.58 34.08 11.23
N GLY A 68 -22.55 34.06 10.39
CA GLY A 68 -22.67 33.59 9.00
C GLY A 68 -21.36 33.79 8.24
N GLY A 69 -20.80 32.69 7.72
CA GLY A 69 -19.52 32.60 7.03
C GLY A 69 -18.89 31.22 7.26
N ALA A 70 -18.07 30.73 6.32
CA ALA A 70 -17.36 29.45 6.46
C ALA A 70 -15.94 29.64 6.99
N THR A 71 -15.47 28.73 7.84
CA THR A 71 -14.05 28.65 8.20
C THR A 71 -13.37 27.73 7.19
N ILE A 72 -12.33 28.23 6.51
CA ILE A 72 -11.56 27.44 5.55
C ILE A 72 -10.09 27.43 5.98
N GLU A 73 -9.56 26.25 6.24
CA GLU A 73 -8.17 26.02 6.64
C GLU A 73 -7.38 25.44 5.48
N VAL A 74 -6.12 25.91 5.30
CA VAL A 74 -5.31 25.51 4.15
C VAL A 74 -3.96 24.95 4.60
N THR A 75 -3.65 23.76 4.14
CA THR A 75 -2.31 23.16 4.21
C THR A 75 -1.56 23.48 2.93
N TYR A 76 -0.50 24.29 3.03
CA TYR A 76 0.30 24.73 1.89
C TYR A 76 1.55 23.87 1.68
N ASN A 77 1.64 23.22 0.52
CA ASN A 77 2.81 22.43 0.12
C ASN A 77 3.58 23.13 -1.00
N GLY A 78 4.76 23.68 -0.70
CA GLY A 78 5.68 24.23 -1.70
C GLY A 78 5.37 25.64 -2.22
N PHE A 79 4.37 26.33 -1.67
CA PHE A 79 4.05 27.74 -1.99
C PHE A 79 5.07 28.71 -1.37
N SER A 80 5.34 29.84 -2.04
CA SER A 80 6.03 30.98 -1.42
C SER A 80 5.07 31.80 -0.55
N GLU A 81 5.60 32.64 0.35
CA GLU A 81 4.79 33.53 1.20
C GLU A 81 3.84 34.41 0.35
N GLU A 82 4.32 34.99 -0.75
CA GLU A 82 3.49 35.83 -1.62
C GLU A 82 2.38 35.03 -2.33
N ALA A 83 2.67 33.78 -2.69
CA ALA A 83 1.66 32.90 -3.29
C ALA A 83 0.61 32.47 -2.25
N GLN A 84 1.00 32.25 -0.99
CA GLN A 84 0.07 32.02 0.10
C GLN A 84 -0.81 33.24 0.37
N GLU A 85 -0.28 34.47 0.32
CA GLU A 85 -1.08 35.69 0.46
C GLU A 85 -2.14 35.84 -0.65
N ALA A 86 -1.77 35.54 -1.90
CA ALA A 86 -2.71 35.52 -3.02
C ALA A 86 -3.79 34.44 -2.85
N PHE A 87 -3.39 33.24 -2.41
CA PHE A 87 -4.33 32.16 -2.12
C PHE A 87 -5.30 32.55 -0.99
N GLN A 88 -4.79 33.14 0.09
CA GLN A 88 -5.60 33.59 1.21
C GLN A 88 -6.65 34.63 0.80
N LYS A 89 -6.33 35.52 -0.16
CA LYS A 89 -7.33 36.46 -0.72
C LYS A 89 -8.51 35.73 -1.38
N ALA A 90 -8.30 34.58 -2.02
CA ALA A 90 -9.39 33.78 -2.57
C ALA A 90 -10.21 33.08 -1.47
N ILE A 91 -9.55 32.59 -0.40
CA ILE A 91 -10.20 32.05 0.80
C ILE A 91 -11.07 33.10 1.48
N ASP A 92 -10.57 34.32 1.65
CA ASP A 92 -11.29 35.44 2.25
C ASP A 92 -12.56 35.80 1.45
N ILE A 93 -12.55 35.58 0.12
CA ILE A 93 -13.73 35.78 -0.73
C ILE A 93 -14.73 34.64 -0.50
N TRP A 94 -14.32 33.37 -0.59
CA TRP A 94 -15.23 32.24 -0.41
C TRP A 94 -15.85 32.19 0.99
N SER A 95 -15.06 32.37 2.04
CA SER A 95 -15.53 32.37 3.44
C SER A 95 -16.64 33.39 3.73
N GLN A 96 -16.75 34.46 2.93
CA GLN A 96 -17.82 35.47 3.04
C GLN A 96 -19.06 35.15 2.19
N LEU A 97 -18.93 34.26 1.21
CA LEU A 97 -19.98 33.95 0.22
C LEU A 97 -20.73 32.65 0.51
N ILE A 98 -20.10 31.72 1.25
CA ILE A 98 -20.72 30.48 1.72
C ILE A 98 -20.75 30.43 3.25
N SER A 99 -21.61 29.58 3.82
CA SER A 99 -21.74 29.37 5.26
C SER A 99 -21.66 27.89 5.59
N SER A 100 -20.86 27.54 6.60
CA SER A 100 -20.73 26.18 7.13
C SER A 100 -20.35 26.27 8.60
N ASP A 101 -20.98 25.44 9.42
CA ASP A 101 -20.61 25.25 10.83
C ASP A 101 -19.44 24.24 10.97
N VAL A 102 -19.14 23.51 9.89
CA VAL A 102 -18.01 22.58 9.78
C VAL A 102 -16.84 23.26 9.06
N VAL A 103 -15.61 23.02 9.52
CA VAL A 103 -14.39 23.61 8.96
C VAL A 103 -14.07 22.97 7.62
N ILE A 104 -13.90 23.78 6.57
CA ILE A 104 -13.52 23.29 5.24
C ILE A 104 -11.99 23.22 5.16
N ARG A 105 -11.42 22.04 4.95
CA ARG A 105 -9.98 21.80 4.90
C ARG A 105 -9.49 21.67 3.46
N VAL A 106 -8.47 22.44 3.10
CA VAL A 106 -7.89 22.47 1.75
C VAL A 106 -6.43 22.02 1.80
N ASN A 107 -6.09 20.98 1.05
CA ASN A 107 -4.71 20.61 0.80
C ASN A 107 -4.25 21.19 -0.56
N ALA A 108 -3.42 22.22 -0.52
CA ALA A 108 -2.95 22.95 -1.69
C ALA A 108 -1.48 22.64 -2.00
N THR A 109 -1.19 22.16 -3.21
CA THR A 109 0.17 21.79 -3.65
C THR A 109 0.67 22.63 -4.82
N TRP A 110 1.87 23.20 -4.68
CA TRP A 110 2.58 23.95 -5.71
C TRP A 110 3.51 23.01 -6.51
N SER A 111 3.01 22.46 -7.61
CA SER A 111 3.66 21.37 -8.35
C SER A 111 3.87 21.71 -9.83
N GLN A 112 4.67 20.92 -10.54
CA GLN A 112 4.76 21.03 -12.00
C GLN A 112 3.53 20.36 -12.61
N LEU A 113 2.74 21.10 -13.38
CA LEU A 113 1.64 20.55 -14.18
C LEU A 113 1.96 20.62 -15.68
N ASP A 114 1.13 19.97 -16.49
CA ASP A 114 1.26 19.94 -17.95
C ASP A 114 1.21 21.34 -18.56
N GLU A 115 1.82 21.47 -19.75
CA GLU A 115 1.84 22.74 -20.49
C GLU A 115 0.41 23.20 -20.79
N GLY A 116 0.11 24.45 -20.43
CA GLY A 116 -1.24 25.00 -20.58
C GLY A 116 -2.21 24.67 -19.45
N THR A 117 -1.82 23.95 -18.39
CA THR A 117 -2.65 23.79 -17.19
C THR A 117 -2.25 24.79 -16.12
N LEU A 118 -3.19 25.60 -15.62
CA LEU A 118 -2.93 26.59 -14.56
C LEU A 118 -3.13 26.01 -13.17
N GLY A 119 -4.21 25.26 -12.99
CA GLY A 119 -4.57 24.59 -11.75
C GLY A 119 -5.49 23.40 -11.97
N SER A 120 -5.68 22.65 -10.89
CA SER A 120 -6.74 21.64 -10.78
C SER A 120 -7.17 21.52 -9.32
N ALA A 121 -8.45 21.38 -9.08
CA ALA A 121 -8.97 21.02 -7.78
C ALA A 121 -10.17 20.09 -7.89
N ILE A 122 -10.32 19.28 -6.86
CA ILE A 122 -11.49 18.42 -6.66
C ILE A 122 -11.64 18.15 -5.16
N TRP A 123 -12.82 17.68 -4.78
CA TRP A 123 -13.06 17.06 -3.49
C TRP A 123 -12.12 15.87 -3.23
N ASN A 124 -11.75 15.64 -1.98
CA ASN A 124 -10.96 14.47 -1.57
C ASN A 124 -11.84 13.23 -1.45
N THR A 125 -13.02 13.41 -0.85
CA THR A 125 -14.07 12.40 -0.71
C THR A 125 -15.43 12.98 -1.11
N ALA A 126 -16.37 12.11 -1.43
CA ALA A 126 -17.77 12.44 -1.63
C ALA A 126 -18.64 11.43 -0.86
N TYR A 127 -19.80 11.88 -0.40
CA TYR A 127 -20.72 11.08 0.40
C TYR A 127 -22.11 11.06 -0.20
N ARG A 128 -22.83 9.96 0.03
CA ARG A 128 -24.26 9.85 -0.24
C ARG A 128 -24.98 9.19 0.92
N ASN A 129 -26.30 9.35 0.96
CA ASN A 129 -27.18 8.70 1.94
C ASN A 129 -26.80 9.04 3.40
N PHE A 130 -26.29 10.26 3.63
CA PHE A 130 -26.01 10.79 4.96
C PHE A 130 -27.20 11.60 5.48
N ASP A 131 -27.28 11.80 6.80
CA ASP A 131 -28.35 12.57 7.42
C ASP A 131 -28.29 14.06 7.03
N GLY A 132 -29.44 14.62 6.67
CA GLY A 132 -29.50 15.97 6.11
C GLY A 132 -29.21 16.05 4.60
N ALA A 133 -28.93 14.93 3.93
CA ALA A 133 -28.84 14.88 2.48
C ALA A 133 -30.17 15.34 1.84
N LYS A 134 -30.07 16.25 0.87
CA LYS A 134 -31.23 16.81 0.16
C LYS A 134 -31.92 15.74 -0.69
N GLU A 135 -31.12 14.96 -1.39
CA GLU A 135 -31.49 13.86 -2.28
C GLU A 135 -30.68 12.63 -1.87
N LEU A 136 -31.33 11.47 -1.80
CA LEU A 136 -30.70 10.17 -1.57
C LEU A 136 -30.27 9.55 -2.91
N ASP A 137 -29.37 8.58 -2.89
CA ASP A 137 -28.76 7.96 -4.10
C ASP A 137 -28.01 9.00 -4.97
N VAL A 138 -27.40 10.01 -4.34
CA VAL A 138 -26.72 11.13 -5.02
C VAL A 138 -25.43 11.45 -4.28
N TRP A 139 -24.34 11.64 -5.03
CA TRP A 139 -23.05 12.03 -4.48
C TRP A 139 -22.97 13.54 -4.21
N TYR A 140 -22.44 13.87 -3.02
CA TYR A 140 -22.12 15.23 -2.59
C TYR A 140 -20.62 15.31 -2.29
N PRO A 141 -19.88 16.26 -2.88
CA PRO A 141 -18.52 16.58 -2.46
C PRO A 141 -18.46 16.81 -0.94
N VAL A 142 -17.44 16.29 -0.27
CA VAL A 142 -17.39 16.25 1.22
C VAL A 142 -17.65 17.60 1.89
N ALA A 143 -17.04 18.69 1.41
CA ALA A 143 -17.29 20.03 1.97
C ALA A 143 -18.78 20.44 1.94
N LEU A 144 -19.52 20.02 0.90
CA LEU A 144 -20.96 20.25 0.80
C LEU A 144 -21.74 19.26 1.67
N ALA A 145 -21.33 17.99 1.70
CA ALA A 145 -21.97 16.96 2.51
C ALA A 145 -21.90 17.28 4.01
N GLU A 146 -20.72 17.62 4.51
CA GLU A 146 -20.47 18.00 5.90
C GLU A 146 -21.21 19.27 6.30
N LYS A 147 -21.24 20.26 5.41
CA LYS A 147 -22.06 21.46 5.60
C LYS A 147 -23.54 21.10 5.79
N MET A 148 -24.03 20.10 5.08
CA MET A 148 -25.44 19.68 5.14
C MET A 148 -25.72 18.82 6.37
N ALA A 149 -24.79 17.94 6.75
CA ALA A 149 -24.87 17.08 7.92
C ALA A 149 -24.62 17.84 9.24
N GLY A 150 -23.88 18.95 9.19
CA GLY A 150 -23.50 19.74 10.37
C GLY A 150 -22.36 19.12 11.19
N VAL A 151 -21.70 18.07 10.67
CA VAL A 151 -20.58 17.35 11.31
C VAL A 151 -19.52 16.99 10.27
N ASP A 152 -18.26 16.80 10.70
CA ASP A 152 -17.21 16.22 9.86
C ASP A 152 -17.61 14.76 9.50
N LEU A 153 -17.57 14.40 8.22
CA LEU A 153 -17.91 13.08 7.68
C LEU A 153 -16.65 12.30 7.25
N ASN A 154 -15.57 13.00 6.92
CA ASN A 154 -14.23 12.42 6.77
C ASN A 154 -13.46 12.49 8.10
N GLY A 155 -12.24 11.92 8.15
CA GLY A 155 -11.39 12.08 9.33
C GLY A 155 -11.07 13.56 9.60
N THR A 156 -10.97 13.96 10.87
CA THR A 156 -10.76 15.38 11.27
C THR A 156 -9.46 16.01 10.76
N ASP A 157 -8.52 15.20 10.26
CA ASP A 157 -7.24 15.61 9.66
C ASP A 157 -7.19 15.38 8.13
N GLU A 158 -8.24 14.79 7.56
CA GLU A 158 -8.38 14.65 6.11
C GLU A 158 -8.74 16.01 5.49
N ALA A 159 -8.30 16.23 4.24
CA ALA A 159 -8.68 17.44 3.51
C ALA A 159 -10.02 17.21 2.82
N ASP A 160 -10.81 18.26 2.67
CA ASP A 160 -12.07 18.23 1.91
C ASP A 160 -11.81 18.52 0.43
N ILE A 161 -10.86 19.42 0.16
CA ILE A 161 -10.49 19.86 -1.18
C ILE A 161 -9.00 19.60 -1.38
N VAL A 162 -8.66 18.92 -2.48
CA VAL A 162 -7.28 18.74 -2.92
C VAL A 162 -7.05 19.58 -4.17
N ALA A 163 -6.13 20.56 -4.08
CA ALA A 163 -5.85 21.51 -5.14
C ALA A 163 -4.36 21.52 -5.55
N ASN A 164 -4.09 21.64 -6.84
CA ASN A 164 -2.76 21.70 -7.43
C ASN A 164 -2.63 22.94 -8.30
N PHE A 165 -1.49 23.63 -8.22
CA PHE A 165 -1.23 24.85 -8.98
C PHE A 165 0.13 24.77 -9.67
N ASN A 166 0.18 25.15 -10.93
CA ASN A 166 1.35 24.96 -11.78
C ASN A 166 2.48 25.93 -11.42
N LYS A 167 3.53 25.46 -10.76
CA LYS A 167 4.71 26.28 -10.42
C LYS A 167 5.46 26.84 -11.63
N GLY A 168 5.24 26.29 -12.82
CA GLY A 168 5.87 26.73 -14.07
C GLY A 168 5.15 27.85 -14.81
N ALA A 169 3.94 28.22 -14.40
CA ALA A 169 3.19 29.31 -15.03
C ALA A 169 3.72 30.70 -14.63
N ASN A 170 3.50 31.69 -15.51
CA ASN A 170 3.92 33.07 -15.25
C ASN A 170 2.90 33.77 -14.36
N TRP A 171 3.05 33.61 -13.04
CA TRP A 171 2.08 34.12 -12.07
C TRP A 171 2.24 35.61 -11.77
N TYR A 172 1.10 36.26 -11.58
CA TYR A 172 0.97 37.48 -10.81
C TYR A 172 0.45 37.12 -9.42
N LEU A 173 1.30 37.34 -8.41
CA LEU A 173 1.06 36.97 -7.01
C LEU A 173 0.53 38.14 -6.17
N GLY A 174 0.28 39.31 -6.77
CA GLY A 174 -0.28 40.44 -6.03
C GLY A 174 -1.79 40.30 -5.84
N THR A 175 -2.33 40.91 -4.79
CA THR A 175 -3.77 40.87 -4.49
C THR A 175 -4.52 42.09 -5.00
N ASP A 176 -3.86 43.02 -5.69
CA ASP A 176 -4.45 44.26 -6.20
C ASP A 176 -5.00 44.15 -7.63
N GLY A 177 -4.87 42.96 -8.23
CA GLY A 177 -5.34 42.64 -9.56
C GLY A 177 -4.70 43.50 -10.66
N ASN A 178 -3.39 43.76 -10.60
CA ASN A 178 -2.65 44.44 -11.66
C ASN A 178 -1.55 43.54 -12.30
N PRO A 179 -1.89 42.38 -12.88
CA PRO A 179 -0.93 41.57 -13.64
C PRO A 179 -0.34 42.33 -14.84
N ALA A 180 0.90 42.01 -15.19
CA ALA A 180 1.47 42.38 -16.48
C ALA A 180 0.78 41.61 -17.62
N LEU A 181 1.00 42.06 -18.87
CA LEU A 181 0.30 41.54 -20.06
C LEU A 181 0.42 40.01 -20.25
N ASP A 182 1.48 39.40 -19.76
CA ASP A 182 1.81 37.99 -19.92
C ASP A 182 1.68 37.17 -18.62
N GLN A 183 1.12 37.76 -17.56
CA GLN A 183 0.97 37.10 -16.26
C GLN A 183 -0.47 36.66 -15.99
N TYR A 184 -0.66 35.48 -15.38
CA TYR A 184 -1.95 34.98 -14.90
C TYR A 184 -2.19 35.39 -13.45
N ASP A 185 -3.38 35.89 -13.12
CA ASP A 185 -3.73 36.31 -11.75
C ASP A 185 -3.99 35.08 -10.86
N LEU A 186 -3.13 34.86 -9.87
CA LEU A 186 -3.22 33.65 -9.03
C LEU A 186 -4.50 33.65 -8.19
N VAL A 187 -4.98 34.80 -7.71
CA VAL A 187 -6.21 34.89 -6.92
C VAL A 187 -7.40 34.37 -7.74
N SER A 188 -7.52 34.77 -9.02
CA SER A 188 -8.58 34.29 -9.90
C SER A 188 -8.54 32.79 -10.14
N VAL A 189 -7.35 32.22 -10.39
CA VAL A 189 -7.22 30.77 -10.60
C VAL A 189 -7.54 30.01 -9.32
N VAL A 190 -7.01 30.42 -8.17
CA VAL A 190 -7.35 29.78 -6.87
C VAL A 190 -8.85 29.85 -6.60
N LEU A 191 -9.46 31.01 -6.82
CA LEU A 191 -10.90 31.19 -6.60
C LEU A 191 -11.74 30.27 -7.49
N HIS A 192 -11.34 30.08 -8.75
CA HIS A 192 -11.95 29.16 -9.71
C HIS A 192 -11.80 27.69 -9.26
N GLU A 193 -10.58 27.26 -8.95
CA GLU A 193 -10.30 25.88 -8.52
C GLU A 193 -11.07 25.53 -7.24
N LEU A 194 -11.10 26.43 -6.25
CA LEU A 194 -11.90 26.22 -5.05
C LEU A 194 -13.40 26.08 -5.37
N GLY A 195 -13.90 26.73 -6.42
CA GLY A 195 -15.26 26.50 -6.91
C GLY A 195 -15.53 25.05 -7.32
N HIS A 196 -14.57 24.38 -7.97
CA HIS A 196 -14.69 22.95 -8.27
C HIS A 196 -14.67 22.09 -7.00
N GLY A 197 -13.75 22.38 -6.07
CA GLY A 197 -13.67 21.68 -4.77
C GLY A 197 -14.95 21.79 -3.93
N LEU A 198 -15.62 22.95 -3.98
CA LEU A 198 -16.89 23.21 -3.29
C LEU A 198 -18.12 22.60 -4.00
N GLY A 199 -17.92 22.01 -5.18
CA GLY A 199 -18.90 21.14 -5.82
C GLY A 199 -19.36 21.54 -7.22
N PHE A 200 -18.72 22.50 -7.88
CA PHE A 200 -18.93 22.73 -9.31
C PHE A 200 -18.29 21.59 -10.14
N VAL A 201 -18.80 20.37 -9.98
CA VAL A 201 -18.28 19.13 -10.56
C VAL A 201 -19.43 18.28 -11.09
N ASP A 202 -19.29 17.77 -12.29
CA ASP A 202 -20.23 16.83 -12.90
C ASP A 202 -19.61 15.43 -13.04
N SER A 203 -20.44 14.45 -13.36
CA SER A 203 -19.99 13.08 -13.64
C SER A 203 -20.23 12.64 -15.09
N PHE A 204 -20.59 13.56 -16.00
CA PHE A 204 -20.85 13.20 -17.39
C PHE A 204 -19.54 12.86 -18.12
N ASP A 205 -19.60 11.84 -18.97
CA ASP A 205 -18.51 11.48 -19.87
C ASP A 205 -19.04 11.19 -21.28
N TYR A 206 -18.14 11.22 -22.26
CA TYR A 206 -18.45 11.02 -23.67
C TYR A 206 -17.36 10.19 -24.36
N SER A 207 -17.78 9.08 -24.96
CA SER A 207 -16.94 8.22 -25.78
C SER A 207 -16.91 8.74 -27.22
N GLU A 208 -15.76 9.27 -27.66
CA GLU A 208 -15.57 9.70 -29.06
C GLU A 208 -15.68 8.53 -30.06
N ASP A 209 -15.35 7.30 -29.64
CA ASP A 209 -15.36 6.12 -30.51
C ASP A 209 -16.78 5.62 -30.79
N SER A 210 -17.68 5.67 -29.81
CA SER A 210 -19.08 5.22 -29.95
C SER A 210 -20.08 6.36 -30.14
N GLU A 211 -19.65 7.62 -29.98
CA GLU A 211 -20.53 8.81 -29.95
C GLU A 211 -21.61 8.74 -28.86
N GLU A 212 -21.32 8.02 -27.79
CA GLU A 212 -22.23 7.76 -26.68
C GLU A 212 -21.80 8.54 -25.44
N GLY A 213 -22.78 9.06 -24.70
CA GLY A 213 -22.58 9.69 -23.40
C GLY A 213 -22.94 8.75 -22.25
N SER A 214 -22.35 9.01 -21.09
CA SER A 214 -22.61 8.33 -19.82
C SER A 214 -22.56 9.33 -18.67
N PHE A 215 -23.05 8.95 -17.50
CA PHE A 215 -22.89 9.71 -16.27
C PHE A 215 -22.92 8.78 -15.06
N GLY A 216 -22.53 9.33 -13.92
CA GLY A 216 -22.60 8.68 -12.62
C GLY A 216 -21.32 7.94 -12.26
N ILE A 217 -21.03 7.91 -10.97
CA ILE A 217 -19.97 7.09 -10.39
C ILE A 217 -20.64 5.98 -9.59
N ASN A 218 -20.26 4.74 -9.86
CA ASN A 218 -20.90 3.53 -9.33
C ASN A 218 -22.41 3.46 -9.60
N ASP A 219 -22.86 3.95 -10.76
CA ASP A 219 -24.28 4.09 -11.19
C ASP A 219 -25.08 5.24 -10.56
N PHE A 220 -24.44 6.14 -9.79
CA PHE A 220 -25.13 7.24 -9.11
C PHE A 220 -24.62 8.63 -9.53
N PRO A 221 -25.52 9.61 -9.77
CA PRO A 221 -25.15 10.95 -10.19
C PRO A 221 -24.58 11.79 -9.02
N PHE A 222 -23.86 12.86 -9.35
CA PHE A 222 -23.61 13.96 -8.43
C PHE A 222 -24.82 14.89 -8.32
N ILE A 223 -24.93 15.62 -7.21
CA ILE A 223 -26.02 16.60 -7.02
C ILE A 223 -26.06 17.67 -8.12
N TYR A 224 -24.91 17.98 -8.70
CA TYR A 224 -24.79 18.87 -9.85
C TYR A 224 -25.52 18.32 -11.09
N ASP A 225 -25.36 17.02 -11.37
CA ASP A 225 -25.86 16.36 -12.59
C ASP A 225 -27.39 16.39 -12.69
N LEU A 226 -28.06 16.29 -11.54
CA LEU A 226 -29.52 16.31 -11.44
C LEU A 226 -30.15 17.60 -12.01
N SER A 227 -29.37 18.68 -12.04
CA SER A 227 -29.81 19.98 -12.56
C SER A 227 -29.37 20.21 -14.01
N VAL A 228 -28.64 19.31 -14.65
CA VAL A 228 -28.17 19.49 -16.03
C VAL A 228 -29.26 19.06 -17.02
N GLU A 229 -29.65 19.96 -17.93
CA GLU A 229 -30.75 19.75 -18.87
C GLU A 229 -30.43 20.24 -20.29
N ASN A 230 -31.17 19.73 -21.28
CA ASN A 230 -31.12 20.26 -22.64
C ASN A 230 -32.00 21.52 -22.83
N ALA A 231 -31.96 22.13 -24.02
CA ALA A 231 -32.76 23.33 -24.31
C ALA A 231 -34.27 23.17 -24.10
N GLN A 232 -34.80 21.94 -24.22
CA GLN A 232 -36.21 21.62 -24.04
C GLN A 232 -36.59 21.47 -22.55
N GLY A 233 -35.63 21.49 -21.64
CA GLY A 233 -35.83 21.31 -20.21
C GLY A 233 -35.96 19.84 -19.80
N GLN A 234 -35.39 18.93 -20.59
CA GLN A 234 -35.30 17.51 -20.22
C GLN A 234 -34.00 17.30 -19.43
N PRO A 235 -34.07 16.77 -18.19
CA PRO A 235 -32.89 16.41 -17.41
C PRO A 235 -32.04 15.37 -18.14
N LEU A 236 -30.73 15.56 -18.20
CA LEU A 236 -29.84 14.65 -18.93
C LEU A 236 -29.66 13.31 -18.21
N VAL A 237 -29.82 13.28 -16.89
CA VAL A 237 -29.79 12.03 -16.10
C VAL A 237 -30.91 11.05 -16.47
N GLU A 238 -32.00 11.52 -17.08
CA GLU A 238 -33.07 10.64 -17.58
C GLU A 238 -32.70 9.90 -18.88
N LEU A 239 -31.60 10.29 -19.55
CA LEU A 239 -31.12 9.67 -20.79
C LEU A 239 -30.17 8.49 -20.54
N VAL A 240 -30.07 7.98 -19.31
CA VAL A 240 -29.16 6.87 -18.94
C VAL A 240 -29.31 5.62 -19.83
N ASN A 241 -30.54 5.36 -20.30
CA ASN A 241 -30.84 4.22 -21.18
C ASN A 241 -30.78 4.56 -22.67
N GLU A 242 -30.42 5.80 -23.03
CA GLU A 242 -30.36 6.34 -24.39
C GLU A 242 -28.98 6.99 -24.63
N PRO A 243 -27.87 6.22 -24.54
CA PRO A 243 -26.51 6.79 -24.48
C PRO A 243 -26.12 7.60 -25.73
N ALA A 244 -26.64 7.27 -26.91
CA ALA A 244 -26.41 8.07 -28.13
C ALA A 244 -27.12 9.43 -28.10
N ASP A 245 -28.31 9.50 -27.51
CA ASP A 245 -29.06 10.76 -27.35
C ASP A 245 -28.41 11.62 -26.25
N LEU A 246 -27.90 11.00 -25.18
CA LEU A 246 -27.07 11.66 -24.18
C LEU A 246 -25.79 12.25 -24.80
N GLY A 247 -25.05 11.46 -25.59
CA GLY A 247 -23.84 11.94 -26.28
C GLY A 247 -24.11 13.11 -27.23
N THR A 248 -25.25 13.08 -27.94
CA THR A 248 -25.71 14.19 -28.78
C THR A 248 -26.01 15.45 -27.95
N ALA A 249 -26.63 15.31 -26.78
CA ALA A 249 -26.91 16.43 -25.89
C ALA A 249 -25.62 17.07 -25.35
N LEU A 250 -24.68 16.25 -24.88
CA LEU A 250 -23.39 16.67 -24.31
C LEU A 250 -22.50 17.44 -25.29
N THR A 251 -22.67 17.23 -26.60
CA THR A 251 -21.91 17.89 -27.68
C THR A 251 -22.72 18.93 -28.47
N SER A 252 -23.89 19.35 -27.94
CA SER A 252 -24.85 20.18 -28.69
C SER A 252 -24.61 21.70 -28.65
N ASN A 253 -23.75 22.18 -27.73
CA ASN A 253 -23.64 23.58 -27.33
C ASN A 253 -24.99 24.20 -26.87
N SER A 254 -25.86 23.34 -26.35
CA SER A 254 -27.24 23.66 -25.99
C SER A 254 -27.67 22.97 -24.69
N VAL A 255 -26.74 22.87 -23.73
CA VAL A 255 -26.93 22.36 -22.38
C VAL A 255 -27.01 23.52 -21.38
N PHE A 256 -27.88 23.38 -20.38
CA PHE A 256 -28.18 24.38 -19.37
C PHE A 256 -28.23 23.74 -17.98
N PHE A 257 -28.04 24.55 -16.95
CA PHE A 257 -28.28 24.16 -15.56
C PHE A 257 -29.65 24.72 -15.12
N ASN A 258 -30.49 23.87 -14.54
CA ASN A 258 -31.82 24.22 -14.05
C ASN A 258 -31.74 24.82 -12.63
N SER A 259 -31.13 26.00 -12.51
CA SER A 259 -31.13 26.74 -11.25
C SER A 259 -32.40 27.58 -11.13
N LEU A 260 -33.34 27.12 -10.29
CA LEU A 260 -34.57 27.85 -9.96
C LEU A 260 -34.25 29.26 -9.45
N THR A 261 -33.23 29.36 -8.60
CA THR A 261 -32.81 30.63 -8.00
C THR A 261 -32.21 31.58 -9.05
N ALA A 262 -31.39 31.08 -9.99
CA ALA A 262 -30.84 31.89 -11.07
C ALA A 262 -31.92 32.38 -12.04
N VAL A 263 -32.91 31.54 -12.36
CA VAL A 263 -34.04 31.95 -13.19
C VAL A 263 -34.89 33.02 -12.49
N ALA A 264 -35.13 32.88 -11.19
CA ALA A 264 -35.87 33.87 -10.40
C ALA A 264 -35.13 35.22 -10.32
N ASN A 265 -33.81 35.21 -10.17
CA ASN A 265 -32.99 36.41 -9.97
C ASN A 265 -32.61 37.12 -11.28
N ASP A 266 -32.19 36.36 -12.31
CA ASP A 266 -31.57 36.89 -13.53
C ASP A 266 -32.41 36.61 -14.79
N GLY A 267 -33.47 35.80 -14.70
CA GLY A 267 -34.43 35.55 -15.78
C GLY A 267 -33.92 34.63 -16.90
N VAL A 268 -32.76 33.99 -16.72
CA VAL A 268 -32.13 33.12 -17.73
C VAL A 268 -31.54 31.88 -17.06
N ARG A 269 -31.73 30.70 -17.67
CA ARG A 269 -31.07 29.46 -17.25
C ARG A 269 -29.56 29.54 -17.52
N PRO A 270 -28.69 29.25 -16.53
CA PRO A 270 -27.24 29.21 -16.75
C PRO A 270 -26.88 28.28 -17.91
N LYS A 271 -26.13 28.80 -18.89
CA LYS A 271 -25.70 28.00 -20.03
C LYS A 271 -24.35 27.34 -19.73
N LEU A 272 -24.26 26.03 -19.92
CA LEU A 272 -23.02 25.27 -19.67
C LEU A 272 -22.13 25.18 -20.92
N TYR A 273 -20.85 24.95 -20.69
CA TYR A 273 -19.86 24.70 -21.73
C TYR A 273 -20.04 23.27 -22.26
N ALA A 274 -20.72 23.13 -23.39
CA ALA A 274 -20.97 21.84 -24.05
C ALA A 274 -20.50 21.94 -25.52
N PRO A 275 -19.20 22.11 -25.79
CA PRO A 275 -18.69 22.32 -27.15
C PRO A 275 -19.05 21.17 -28.10
N ALA A 276 -19.00 21.43 -29.41
CA ALA A 276 -19.24 20.40 -30.43
C ALA A 276 -18.18 19.29 -30.46
N THR A 277 -17.02 19.56 -29.87
CA THR A 277 -15.95 18.58 -29.63
C THR A 277 -15.81 18.47 -28.12
N TRP A 278 -16.00 17.27 -27.58
CA TRP A 278 -15.89 17.02 -26.15
C TRP A 278 -14.52 17.44 -25.63
N SER A 279 -14.49 18.13 -24.49
CA SER A 279 -13.26 18.51 -23.80
C SER A 279 -13.29 17.86 -22.42
N GLY A 280 -12.64 16.71 -22.28
CA GLY A 280 -12.59 15.96 -21.03
C GLY A 280 -12.10 16.86 -19.87
N GLY A 281 -12.81 16.82 -18.74
CA GLY A 281 -12.55 17.67 -17.58
C GLY A 281 -12.97 19.14 -17.73
N SER A 282 -13.58 19.56 -18.84
CA SER A 282 -14.08 20.92 -19.03
C SER A 282 -15.53 21.00 -19.50
N SER A 283 -15.94 20.11 -20.40
CA SER A 283 -17.34 20.00 -20.82
C SER A 283 -18.24 19.77 -19.61
N ILE A 284 -19.37 20.47 -19.53
CA ILE A 284 -20.40 20.41 -18.48
C ILE A 284 -19.95 20.94 -17.10
N ALA A 285 -18.68 20.75 -16.73
CA ALA A 285 -18.04 21.27 -15.52
C ALA A 285 -17.83 22.80 -15.53
N HIS A 286 -18.23 23.52 -16.59
CA HIS A 286 -18.02 24.96 -16.71
C HIS A 286 -19.22 25.70 -17.30
N LEU A 287 -19.29 27.00 -17.03
CA LEU A 287 -20.17 27.95 -17.71
C LEU A 287 -19.69 28.22 -19.15
N ASN A 288 -20.64 28.54 -20.02
CA ASN A 288 -20.37 28.76 -21.44
C ASN A 288 -19.58 30.06 -21.69
N GLU A 289 -18.31 29.94 -22.06
CA GLU A 289 -17.40 31.07 -22.38
C GLU A 289 -18.01 32.08 -23.37
N GLY A 290 -18.69 31.61 -24.42
CA GLY A 290 -19.32 32.50 -25.42
C GLY A 290 -20.51 33.29 -24.87
N THR A 291 -21.15 32.81 -23.81
CA THR A 291 -22.28 33.47 -23.14
C THR A 291 -21.80 34.38 -22.01
N TYR A 292 -20.75 33.98 -21.31
CA TYR A 292 -20.14 34.71 -20.20
C TYR A 292 -18.67 35.03 -20.50
N PRO A 293 -18.38 35.85 -21.52
CA PRO A 293 -17.01 36.10 -21.94
C PRO A 293 -16.22 36.86 -20.87
N SER A 294 -14.90 36.82 -20.98
CA SER A 294 -13.96 37.60 -20.15
C SER A 294 -14.46 39.01 -19.80
N GLY A 295 -14.43 39.34 -18.51
CA GLY A 295 -14.93 40.61 -17.95
C GLY A 295 -16.44 40.65 -17.68
N SER A 296 -17.17 39.57 -17.95
CA SER A 296 -18.53 39.35 -17.47
C SER A 296 -18.54 39.14 -15.95
N ALA A 297 -19.67 39.46 -15.31
CA ALA A 297 -19.85 39.19 -13.88
C ALA A 297 -19.90 37.69 -13.53
N ASN A 298 -20.07 36.82 -14.52
CA ASN A 298 -20.16 35.36 -14.36
C ASN A 298 -19.07 34.62 -15.16
N SER A 299 -17.94 35.27 -15.45
CA SER A 299 -16.84 34.64 -16.21
C SER A 299 -15.89 33.81 -15.34
N LEU A 300 -16.06 33.75 -14.01
CA LEU A 300 -15.12 32.99 -13.18
C LEU A 300 -15.13 31.51 -13.55
N MET A 301 -16.29 30.86 -13.55
CA MET A 301 -16.41 29.41 -13.78
C MET A 301 -16.50 29.03 -15.27
N THR A 302 -15.91 29.81 -16.18
CA THR A 302 -15.76 29.43 -17.58
C THR A 302 -14.42 28.69 -17.78
N PRO A 303 -14.25 27.84 -18.81
CA PRO A 303 -13.17 26.85 -18.85
C PRO A 303 -11.76 27.41 -19.08
N GLN A 304 -11.63 28.71 -19.34
CA GLN A 304 -10.39 29.33 -19.81
C GLN A 304 -10.16 30.66 -19.10
N ILE A 305 -8.99 30.83 -18.50
CA ILE A 305 -8.54 32.12 -17.95
C ILE A 305 -7.40 32.66 -18.81
N GLY A 306 -7.56 33.89 -19.31
CA GLY A 306 -6.55 34.59 -20.10
C GLY A 306 -5.40 35.16 -19.28
N ALA A 307 -4.26 35.39 -19.91
CA ALA A 307 -3.21 36.20 -19.29
C ALA A 307 -3.76 37.62 -19.09
N ASN A 308 -3.38 38.29 -18.00
CA ASN A 308 -3.86 39.63 -17.69
C ASN A 308 -5.40 39.73 -17.58
N GLU A 309 -6.08 38.64 -17.24
CA GLU A 309 -7.47 38.58 -16.81
C GLU A 309 -7.56 38.53 -15.29
N VAL A 310 -8.45 39.32 -14.71
CA VAL A 310 -8.67 39.34 -13.25
C VAL A 310 -10.16 39.28 -12.95
N ILE A 311 -10.53 38.28 -12.16
CA ILE A 311 -11.89 37.97 -11.72
C ILE A 311 -11.82 37.61 -10.23
N HIS A 312 -12.17 38.55 -9.35
CA HIS A 312 -12.16 38.37 -7.88
C HIS A 312 -13.59 38.32 -7.33
N ASP A 313 -14.46 37.58 -8.00
CA ASP A 313 -15.87 37.35 -7.64
C ASP A 313 -16.40 36.14 -8.43
N PRO A 314 -16.98 35.10 -7.77
CA PRO A 314 -17.55 33.94 -8.45
C PRO A 314 -18.77 34.22 -9.34
N GLY A 315 -19.44 35.35 -9.11
CA GLY A 315 -20.61 35.78 -9.87
C GLY A 315 -21.94 35.23 -9.33
N PRO A 316 -23.05 35.96 -9.54
CA PRO A 316 -24.37 35.58 -9.02
C PRO A 316 -24.87 34.23 -9.55
N ILE A 317 -24.55 33.85 -10.79
CA ILE A 317 -25.01 32.57 -11.35
C ILE A 317 -24.39 31.39 -10.61
N THR A 318 -23.07 31.41 -10.39
CA THR A 318 -22.36 30.37 -9.63
C THR A 318 -22.92 30.25 -8.22
N LEU A 319 -23.15 31.38 -7.54
CA LEU A 319 -23.72 31.38 -6.18
C LEU A 319 -25.16 30.85 -6.14
N ASN A 320 -25.98 31.17 -7.14
CA ASN A 320 -27.34 30.63 -7.24
C ASN A 320 -27.33 29.10 -7.50
N MET A 321 -26.40 28.61 -8.32
CA MET A 321 -26.21 27.16 -8.54
C MET A 321 -25.80 26.45 -7.25
N PHE A 322 -24.82 26.99 -6.52
CA PHE A 322 -24.39 26.45 -5.22
C PHE A 322 -25.52 26.43 -4.20
N GLY A 323 -26.29 27.51 -4.11
CA GLY A 323 -27.48 27.56 -3.27
C GLY A 323 -28.42 26.41 -3.57
N ASP A 324 -28.78 26.21 -4.85
CA ASP A 324 -29.70 25.15 -5.29
C ASP A 324 -29.16 23.73 -5.07
N MET A 325 -27.84 23.53 -5.10
CA MET A 325 -27.20 22.24 -4.82
C MET A 325 -27.22 21.86 -3.34
N GLY A 326 -27.18 22.82 -2.42
CA GLY A 326 -27.24 22.54 -0.98
C GLY A 326 -26.41 23.45 -0.10
N TRP A 327 -25.61 24.37 -0.65
CA TRP A 327 -24.91 25.41 0.14
C TRP A 327 -25.89 26.32 0.87
N GLU A 328 -27.15 26.36 0.41
CA GLU A 328 -28.30 26.87 1.13
C GLU A 328 -29.29 25.72 1.31
N THR A 329 -29.43 25.21 2.54
CA THR A 329 -30.18 23.97 2.80
C THR A 329 -31.47 24.22 3.59
N THR A 330 -32.46 23.39 3.32
CA THR A 330 -33.64 23.23 4.15
C THR A 330 -34.01 21.75 4.13
N TYR A 331 -34.09 21.12 5.28
CA TYR A 331 -34.48 19.72 5.39
C TYR A 331 -35.33 19.48 6.63
N ILE A 332 -35.88 18.28 6.72
CA ILE A 332 -36.78 17.88 7.80
C ILE A 332 -36.12 16.74 8.54
N ASP A 333 -35.99 16.92 9.84
CA ASP A 333 -35.22 16.10 10.76
C ASP A 333 -36.04 15.74 12.01
N ASN A 334 -35.48 14.97 12.93
CA ASN A 334 -36.09 14.59 14.21
C ASN A 334 -37.51 14.03 14.03
N ILE A 335 -37.68 13.16 13.03
CA ILE A 335 -38.98 12.60 12.65
C ILE A 335 -39.33 11.48 13.61
N THR A 336 -40.30 11.73 14.50
CA THR A 336 -40.71 10.74 15.50
C THR A 336 -42.05 10.12 15.14
N ARG A 337 -42.04 8.85 14.74
CA ARG A 337 -43.24 8.00 14.76
C ARG A 337 -42.89 6.50 14.78
N PRO A 338 -42.82 5.87 15.95
CA PRO A 338 -42.64 4.42 16.05
C PRO A 338 -43.92 3.67 15.64
N ASN A 339 -43.86 2.34 15.54
CA ASN A 339 -45.06 1.50 15.45
C ASN A 339 -45.92 1.62 16.73
N THR A 340 -47.15 1.13 16.69
CA THR A 340 -48.01 1.11 17.89
C THR A 340 -49.01 -0.03 17.85
N GLU A 341 -49.34 -0.62 18.99
CA GLU A 341 -50.45 -1.60 19.05
C GLU A 341 -51.83 -0.94 19.20
N ASN A 342 -51.88 0.38 19.43
CA ASN A 342 -53.14 1.08 19.69
C ASN A 342 -53.92 1.37 18.39
N SER A 343 -54.39 0.31 17.73
CA SER A 343 -55.23 0.41 16.54
C SER A 343 -56.55 1.15 16.78
N GLN A 344 -56.96 1.37 18.04
CA GLN A 344 -58.24 2.02 18.39
C GLN A 344 -58.13 3.53 18.64
N ALA A 345 -56.92 4.10 18.57
CA ALA A 345 -56.72 5.54 18.61
C ALA A 345 -57.57 6.24 17.54
N ASP A 346 -58.03 7.47 17.82
CA ASP A 346 -58.74 8.28 16.84
C ASP A 346 -57.77 8.84 15.79
N THR A 347 -56.59 9.27 16.23
CA THR A 347 -55.51 9.81 15.39
C THR A 347 -54.14 9.35 15.88
N TYR A 348 -53.11 9.54 15.05
CA TYR A 348 -51.71 9.32 15.38
C TYR A 348 -50.91 10.59 15.11
N THR A 349 -50.25 11.09 16.15
CA THR A 349 -49.40 12.28 16.08
C THR A 349 -48.08 11.98 15.38
N ILE A 350 -47.69 12.83 14.44
CA ILE A 350 -46.39 12.86 13.78
C ILE A 350 -45.72 14.18 14.15
N THR A 351 -44.47 14.12 14.57
CA THR A 351 -43.67 15.31 14.88
C THR A 351 -42.39 15.29 14.04
N ALA A 352 -41.96 16.46 13.59
CA ALA A 352 -40.72 16.67 12.86
C ALA A 352 -40.19 18.10 13.09
N GLU A 353 -38.89 18.29 12.92
CA GLU A 353 -38.22 19.60 12.98
C GLU A 353 -37.79 20.05 11.58
N VAL A 354 -37.87 21.36 11.32
CA VAL A 354 -37.37 21.95 10.07
C VAL A 354 -36.06 22.67 10.34
N VAL A 355 -34.97 22.19 9.74
CA VAL A 355 -33.66 22.83 9.78
C VAL A 355 -33.47 23.65 8.51
N SER A 356 -33.05 24.91 8.64
CA SER A 356 -32.88 25.81 7.48
C SER A 356 -31.93 26.96 7.79
N ASP A 357 -30.95 27.18 6.92
CA ASP A 357 -29.99 28.29 7.00
C ASP A 357 -30.47 29.56 6.26
N VAL A 358 -31.31 29.39 5.25
CA VAL A 358 -31.96 30.48 4.51
C VAL A 358 -33.31 30.88 5.09
N GLY A 359 -33.90 30.04 5.95
CA GLY A 359 -35.25 30.16 6.45
C GLY A 359 -36.29 29.54 5.51
N TYR A 360 -37.47 29.26 6.07
CA TYR A 360 -38.54 28.57 5.37
C TYR A 360 -39.91 29.22 5.62
N ASN A 361 -40.91 28.83 4.83
CA ASN A 361 -42.29 29.25 5.03
C ASN A 361 -43.00 28.28 6.02
N PRO A 362 -43.32 28.69 7.26
CA PRO A 362 -43.96 27.80 8.24
C PRO A 362 -45.38 27.39 7.83
N GLU A 363 -46.07 28.22 7.03
CA GLU A 363 -47.38 27.86 6.44
C GLU A 363 -47.23 26.87 5.27
N GLY A 364 -46.01 26.60 4.81
CA GLY A 364 -45.68 25.65 3.75
C GLY A 364 -45.34 24.24 4.24
N VAL A 365 -45.25 23.99 5.56
CA VAL A 365 -44.88 22.68 6.13
C VAL A 365 -46.07 21.73 6.11
N GLN A 366 -45.98 20.67 5.29
CA GLN A 366 -47.08 19.74 5.01
C GLN A 366 -46.65 18.29 5.22
N LEU A 367 -47.56 17.50 5.79
CA LEU A 367 -47.47 16.04 5.88
C LEU A 367 -48.37 15.42 4.82
N TYR A 368 -47.81 14.56 4.00
CA TYR A 368 -48.53 13.72 3.05
C TYR A 368 -48.56 12.30 3.61
N TYR A 369 -49.74 11.68 3.68
CA TYR A 369 -49.85 10.29 4.12
C TYR A 369 -50.85 9.49 3.28
N SER A 370 -50.68 8.18 3.31
CA SER A 370 -51.52 7.22 2.63
C SER A 370 -51.70 5.95 3.46
N THR A 371 -52.81 5.27 3.24
CA THR A 371 -53.12 3.95 3.82
C THR A 371 -52.97 2.81 2.82
N ASP A 372 -52.61 3.11 1.57
CA ASP A 372 -52.41 2.14 0.48
C ASP A 372 -51.08 2.34 -0.27
N ALA A 373 -50.06 2.87 0.43
CA ALA A 373 -48.73 3.15 -0.13
C ALA A 373 -48.78 4.08 -1.35
N PHE A 374 -49.63 5.11 -1.29
CA PHE A 374 -49.87 6.09 -2.34
C PHE A 374 -50.36 5.51 -3.68
N ALA A 375 -50.85 4.26 -3.69
CA ALA A 375 -51.36 3.63 -4.90
C ALA A 375 -52.62 4.31 -5.43
N ASN A 376 -53.55 4.69 -4.54
CA ASN A 376 -54.78 5.40 -4.89
C ASN A 376 -55.21 6.44 -3.84
N ASP A 377 -54.60 6.44 -2.65
CA ASP A 377 -54.88 7.36 -1.54
C ASP A 377 -53.72 8.35 -1.35
N THR A 378 -54.04 9.63 -1.23
CA THR A 378 -53.10 10.67 -0.84
C THR A 378 -53.86 11.71 -0.04
N THR A 379 -53.55 11.81 1.24
CA THR A 379 -54.09 12.82 2.13
C THR A 379 -53.01 13.82 2.50
N VAL A 380 -53.32 15.11 2.38
CA VAL A 380 -52.42 16.21 2.74
C VAL A 380 -52.91 16.89 4.00
N VAL A 381 -52.03 17.02 4.98
CA VAL A 381 -52.30 17.66 6.27
C VAL A 381 -51.32 18.82 6.44
N GLN A 382 -51.85 19.99 6.78
CA GLN A 382 -51.02 21.11 7.19
C GLN A 382 -50.46 20.84 8.59
N MET A 383 -49.15 20.93 8.76
CA MET A 383 -48.55 20.79 10.08
C MET A 383 -48.69 22.07 10.89
N THR A 384 -48.78 21.93 12.21
CA THR A 384 -48.93 23.04 13.16
C THR A 384 -47.69 23.13 14.03
N ALA A 385 -47.14 24.34 14.23
CA ALA A 385 -46.01 24.53 15.14
C ALA A 385 -46.39 24.15 16.58
N THR A 386 -45.50 23.42 17.27
CA THR A 386 -45.76 22.94 18.65
C THR A 386 -45.53 24.02 19.71
N GLY A 387 -44.78 25.07 19.36
CA GLY A 387 -44.34 26.13 20.27
C GLY A 387 -42.86 25.99 20.67
N ASN A 388 -42.24 24.83 20.41
CA ASN A 388 -40.80 24.69 20.32
C ASN A 388 -40.32 25.30 18.99
N GLY A 389 -39.09 25.83 18.96
CA GLY A 389 -38.55 26.44 17.75
C GLY A 389 -38.47 25.43 16.62
N ASN A 390 -38.95 25.77 15.43
CA ASN A 390 -38.91 24.95 14.21
C ASN A 390 -39.54 23.54 14.26
N GLU A 391 -40.22 23.19 15.36
CA GLU A 391 -40.87 21.88 15.52
C GLU A 391 -42.35 21.95 15.11
N PHE A 392 -42.77 20.99 14.30
CA PHE A 392 -44.11 20.90 13.72
C PHE A 392 -44.76 19.56 14.03
N THR A 393 -46.08 19.57 14.18
CA THR A 393 -46.86 18.37 14.41
C THR A 393 -48.10 18.27 13.52
N ALA A 394 -48.49 17.04 13.17
CA ALA A 394 -49.71 16.74 12.44
C ALA A 394 -50.35 15.44 12.92
N GLU A 395 -51.64 15.28 12.65
CA GLU A 395 -52.42 14.11 13.05
C GLU A 395 -52.84 13.30 11.82
N ILE A 396 -52.45 12.02 11.80
CA ILE A 396 -52.92 11.04 10.82
C ILE A 396 -54.20 10.40 11.35
N ASN A 397 -55.28 10.45 10.57
CA ASN A 397 -56.54 9.82 10.98
C ASN A 397 -56.43 8.29 10.94
N SER A 398 -56.84 7.65 12.03
CA SER A 398 -56.83 6.20 12.13
C SER A 398 -57.93 5.56 11.28
N THR A 399 -57.60 4.48 10.57
CA THR A 399 -58.58 3.59 9.92
C THR A 399 -59.26 2.65 10.93
N LYS A 400 -58.82 2.66 12.19
CA LYS A 400 -59.23 1.76 13.26
C LYS A 400 -59.08 0.28 12.92
N THR A 401 -58.11 -0.04 12.07
CA THR A 401 -57.80 -1.39 11.60
C THR A 401 -56.49 -1.84 12.22
N GLU A 402 -56.48 -3.05 12.78
CA GLU A 402 -55.29 -3.70 13.31
C GLU A 402 -54.36 -4.12 12.16
N GLY A 403 -53.04 -3.90 12.31
CA GLY A 403 -52.05 -4.19 11.28
C GLY A 403 -52.12 -3.27 10.06
N GLN A 404 -52.74 -2.10 10.17
CA GLN A 404 -52.72 -1.09 9.11
C GLN A 404 -51.35 -0.44 9.06
N VAL A 405 -50.77 -0.38 7.86
CA VAL A 405 -49.55 0.39 7.58
C VAL A 405 -49.94 1.76 7.05
N TYR A 406 -49.35 2.80 7.61
CA TYR A 406 -49.47 4.18 7.14
C TYR A 406 -48.13 4.58 6.57
N THR A 407 -48.12 5.01 5.31
CA THR A 407 -46.93 5.54 4.65
C THR A 407 -47.02 7.05 4.56
N TYR A 408 -45.93 7.77 4.79
CA TYR A 408 -45.94 9.22 4.79
C TYR A 408 -44.61 9.84 4.37
N PHE A 409 -44.68 11.10 3.92
CA PHE A 409 -43.54 11.96 3.66
C PHE A 409 -43.91 13.40 4.00
N PHE A 410 -42.91 14.25 4.14
CA PHE A 410 -43.08 15.66 4.43
C PHE A 410 -42.69 16.50 3.23
N LYS A 411 -43.27 17.70 3.15
CA LYS A 411 -42.91 18.74 2.19
C LYS A 411 -42.71 20.05 2.94
N VAL A 412 -41.61 20.73 2.67
CA VAL A 412 -41.36 22.10 3.10
C VAL A 412 -40.97 22.97 1.92
N GLU A 413 -41.41 24.23 1.96
CA GLU A 413 -41.04 25.26 1.00
C GLU A 413 -40.17 26.30 1.71
N ASP A 414 -38.99 26.58 1.17
CA ASP A 414 -38.11 27.59 1.74
C ASP A 414 -38.51 29.03 1.33
N ILE A 415 -37.84 30.05 1.85
CA ILE A 415 -38.17 31.45 1.49
C ILE A 415 -37.83 31.82 0.03
N LYS A 416 -37.13 30.95 -0.69
CA LYS A 416 -36.79 31.11 -2.12
C LYS A 416 -37.72 30.28 -3.01
N GLU A 417 -38.83 29.77 -2.47
CA GLU A 417 -39.84 28.96 -3.16
C GLU A 417 -39.29 27.60 -3.66
N ARG A 418 -38.20 27.10 -3.07
CA ARG A 418 -37.66 25.76 -3.35
C ARG A 418 -38.38 24.73 -2.49
N ILE A 419 -38.68 23.58 -3.09
CA ILE A 419 -39.43 22.49 -2.44
C ILE A 419 -38.46 21.40 -2.02
N PHE A 420 -38.58 20.99 -0.77
CA PHE A 420 -37.82 19.88 -0.18
C PHE A 420 -38.81 18.84 0.34
N ASN A 421 -38.55 17.57 0.01
CA ASN A 421 -39.34 16.45 0.54
C ASN A 421 -38.46 15.61 1.47
N SER A 422 -39.05 15.07 2.53
CA SER A 422 -38.39 14.12 3.41
C SER A 422 -39.26 12.85 3.58
N PRO A 423 -38.76 11.66 3.18
CA PRO A 423 -37.50 11.47 2.47
C PRO A 423 -37.59 12.09 1.05
N SER A 424 -36.45 12.19 0.35
CA SER A 424 -36.46 12.57 -1.06
C SER A 424 -37.31 11.60 -1.90
N LEU A 425 -38.05 12.16 -2.86
CA LEU A 425 -38.89 11.44 -3.81
C LEU A 425 -38.36 11.50 -5.25
N LEU A 426 -37.16 12.06 -5.47
CA LEU A 426 -36.70 12.42 -6.81
C LEU A 426 -36.28 11.19 -7.64
N LEU A 427 -35.49 10.29 -7.06
CA LEU A 427 -34.96 9.10 -7.75
C LEU A 427 -35.74 7.82 -7.42
N ALA A 428 -36.41 7.76 -6.27
CA ALA A 428 -37.20 6.62 -5.85
C ALA A 428 -38.39 7.05 -4.98
N ASP A 429 -39.50 6.31 -5.12
CA ASP A 429 -40.69 6.43 -4.26
C ASP A 429 -40.40 5.87 -2.86
N ARG A 430 -39.73 6.67 -2.03
CA ARG A 430 -39.40 6.34 -0.64
C ARG A 430 -40.36 7.03 0.30
N TYR A 431 -40.82 6.33 1.32
CA TYR A 431 -41.74 6.86 2.30
C TYR A 431 -41.37 6.35 3.68
N TYR A 432 -41.55 7.19 4.71
CA TYR A 432 -41.61 6.70 6.07
C TYR A 432 -42.84 5.83 6.24
N SER A 433 -42.82 4.90 7.19
CA SER A 433 -44.00 4.12 7.53
C SER A 433 -44.06 3.74 9.00
N PHE A 434 -45.28 3.52 9.48
CA PHE A 434 -45.52 2.86 10.76
C PHE A 434 -46.74 1.93 10.65
N SER A 435 -46.79 0.93 11.52
CA SER A 435 -47.83 -0.09 11.56
C SER A 435 -48.62 -0.07 12.87
N THR A 436 -49.88 -0.49 12.80
CA THR A 436 -50.75 -0.74 13.97
C THR A 436 -50.85 -2.22 14.37
N GLY A 437 -49.84 -3.01 14.03
CA GLY A 437 -49.76 -4.44 14.34
C GLY A 437 -49.65 -4.72 15.84
N SER A 438 -50.02 -5.94 16.24
CA SER A 438 -49.69 -6.45 17.57
C SER A 438 -48.27 -6.99 17.61
N ASP A 439 -47.65 -6.86 18.77
CA ASP A 439 -46.30 -7.30 19.07
C ASP A 439 -46.32 -8.48 20.04
N THR A 440 -45.62 -9.54 19.65
CA THR A 440 -45.54 -10.79 20.43
C THR A 440 -44.12 -11.31 20.56
N GLU A 441 -43.15 -10.65 19.96
CA GLU A 441 -41.75 -11.07 19.99
C GLU A 441 -41.02 -10.23 21.04
N ALA A 442 -39.95 -10.77 21.62
CA ALA A 442 -39.12 -10.00 22.55
C ALA A 442 -38.08 -9.19 21.78
N PRO A 443 -37.60 -8.06 22.33
CA PRO A 443 -36.50 -7.31 21.75
C PRO A 443 -35.27 -8.19 21.52
N VAL A 444 -34.49 -7.88 20.47
CA VAL A 444 -33.21 -8.53 20.20
C VAL A 444 -32.09 -7.66 20.76
N ILE A 445 -31.25 -8.23 21.64
CA ILE A 445 -30.13 -7.51 22.27
C ILE A 445 -28.81 -8.08 21.76
N THR A 446 -28.02 -7.23 21.12
CA THR A 446 -26.64 -7.54 20.71
C THR A 446 -25.66 -6.69 21.53
N HIS A 447 -24.69 -7.34 22.17
CA HIS A 447 -23.74 -6.69 23.08
C HIS A 447 -22.38 -7.41 23.06
N VAL A 448 -21.29 -6.64 23.01
CA VAL A 448 -19.92 -7.14 23.16
C VAL A 448 -19.38 -6.67 24.50
N ALA A 449 -19.03 -7.64 25.36
CA ALA A 449 -18.50 -7.37 26.68
C ALA A 449 -17.02 -6.95 26.62
N PRO A 450 -16.58 -5.99 27.44
CA PRO A 450 -15.15 -5.80 27.71
C PRO A 450 -14.53 -7.08 28.30
N ASN A 451 -13.21 -7.28 28.16
CA ASN A 451 -12.55 -8.48 28.71
C ASN A 451 -12.35 -8.41 30.24
N PHE A 452 -12.09 -7.21 30.78
CA PHE A 452 -11.77 -6.98 32.19
C PHE A 452 -12.00 -5.51 32.59
N ILE A 453 -11.83 -5.20 33.87
CA ILE A 453 -11.76 -3.85 34.43
C ILE A 453 -10.41 -3.69 35.11
N ARG A 454 -9.71 -2.56 34.95
CA ARG A 454 -8.47 -2.30 35.70
C ARG A 454 -8.78 -1.69 37.05
N THR A 455 -7.92 -1.95 38.03
CA THR A 455 -8.01 -1.31 39.36
C THR A 455 -7.92 0.23 39.32
N THR A 456 -7.38 0.79 38.23
CA THR A 456 -7.25 2.23 37.98
C THR A 456 -8.44 2.84 37.23
N ASP A 457 -9.33 2.02 36.66
CA ASP A 457 -10.44 2.52 35.86
C ASP A 457 -11.43 3.28 36.75
N THR A 458 -11.77 4.51 36.36
CA THR A 458 -12.75 5.31 37.08
C THR A 458 -14.15 5.17 36.51
N GLN A 459 -14.29 4.67 35.28
CA GLN A 459 -15.58 4.53 34.59
C GLN A 459 -15.60 3.26 33.73
N LEU A 460 -16.78 2.68 33.54
CA LEU A 460 -17.05 1.58 32.61
C LEU A 460 -18.17 2.00 31.66
N LYS A 461 -17.87 2.09 30.37
CA LYS A 461 -18.86 2.31 29.31
C LYS A 461 -19.35 0.96 28.80
N LEU A 462 -20.66 0.77 28.69
CA LEU A 462 -21.28 -0.40 28.08
C LEU A 462 -22.24 0.07 26.99
N GLU A 463 -22.27 -0.66 25.88
CA GLU A 463 -23.09 -0.35 24.71
C GLU A 463 -23.83 -1.59 24.23
N ALA A 464 -25.08 -1.43 23.79
CA ALA A 464 -25.87 -2.53 23.27
C ALA A 464 -26.77 -2.02 22.12
N THR A 465 -26.79 -2.76 21.02
CA THR A 465 -27.77 -2.55 19.95
C THR A 465 -29.03 -3.32 20.31
N VAL A 466 -30.15 -2.63 20.40
CA VAL A 466 -31.43 -3.24 20.80
C VAL A 466 -32.49 -2.91 19.78
N THR A 467 -32.96 -3.91 19.03
CA THR A 467 -34.00 -3.74 18.01
C THR A 467 -35.29 -4.45 18.41
N ASP A 468 -36.42 -3.85 18.05
CA ASP A 468 -37.75 -4.43 18.29
C ASP A 468 -38.82 -3.82 17.38
N PHE A 469 -40.02 -4.42 17.36
CA PHE A 469 -41.16 -3.87 16.61
C PHE A 469 -41.72 -2.59 17.26
N LEU A 470 -41.66 -2.46 18.58
CA LEU A 470 -42.05 -1.26 19.35
C LEU A 470 -40.84 -0.59 20.01
N PRO A 471 -40.97 0.65 20.52
CA PRO A 471 -39.93 1.25 21.36
C PRO A 471 -39.61 0.38 22.57
N VAL A 472 -38.35 0.42 23.00
CA VAL A 472 -37.83 -0.40 24.11
C VAL A 472 -37.26 0.47 25.22
N GLU A 473 -37.48 0.04 26.46
CA GLU A 473 -36.73 0.50 27.63
C GLU A 473 -35.57 -0.48 27.89
N VAL A 474 -34.35 0.04 27.97
CA VAL A 474 -33.14 -0.77 28.19
C VAL A 474 -32.53 -0.42 29.54
N SER A 475 -32.22 -1.43 30.34
CA SER A 475 -31.66 -1.28 31.68
C SER A 475 -30.54 -2.27 31.94
N LEU A 476 -29.66 -1.91 32.88
CA LEU A 476 -28.55 -2.71 33.37
C LEU A 476 -28.77 -3.07 34.83
N GLU A 477 -28.66 -4.35 35.17
CA GLU A 477 -28.46 -4.81 36.55
C GLU A 477 -26.99 -5.19 36.75
N TYR A 478 -26.32 -4.66 37.77
CA TYR A 478 -24.90 -4.93 38.01
C TYR A 478 -24.50 -4.93 39.49
N PHE A 479 -23.40 -5.60 39.83
CA PHE A 479 -22.81 -5.61 41.17
C PHE A 479 -21.32 -5.97 41.13
N VAL A 480 -20.61 -5.70 42.23
CA VAL A 480 -19.22 -6.13 42.42
C VAL A 480 -19.17 -7.23 43.49
N ASN A 481 -18.53 -8.35 43.16
CA ASN A 481 -18.35 -9.51 44.04
C ASN A 481 -19.68 -10.06 44.59
N SER A 482 -19.95 -9.87 45.88
CA SER A 482 -21.20 -10.28 46.54
C SER A 482 -21.93 -9.10 47.17
N GLU A 483 -21.62 -7.89 46.72
CA GLU A 483 -22.34 -6.68 47.11
C GLU A 483 -23.76 -6.66 46.49
N PRO A 484 -24.70 -5.87 47.06
CA PRO A 484 -26.05 -5.75 46.52
C PRO A 484 -26.07 -5.24 45.07
N SER A 485 -27.00 -5.75 44.24
CA SER A 485 -27.19 -5.26 42.88
C SER A 485 -27.69 -3.82 42.82
N GLN A 486 -27.17 -3.11 41.84
CA GLN A 486 -27.53 -1.75 41.44
C GLN A 486 -28.12 -1.78 40.03
N THR A 487 -28.84 -0.73 39.67
CA THR A 487 -29.42 -0.57 38.33
C THR A 487 -28.97 0.72 37.69
N ALA A 488 -28.78 0.69 36.37
CA ALA A 488 -28.57 1.87 35.54
C ALA A 488 -29.45 1.79 34.29
N ASP A 489 -29.86 2.95 33.79
CA ASP A 489 -30.60 3.02 32.53
C ASP A 489 -29.61 3.14 31.38
N PHE A 490 -29.96 2.50 30.27
CA PHE A 490 -29.31 2.70 28.99
C PHE A 490 -30.03 3.85 28.28
N ILE A 491 -29.27 4.78 27.72
CA ILE A 491 -29.79 5.92 26.97
C ILE A 491 -29.59 5.61 25.49
N LEU A 492 -30.63 5.82 24.68
CA LEU A 492 -30.51 5.76 23.22
C LEU A 492 -29.51 6.84 22.79
N SER A 493 -28.31 6.41 22.39
CA SER A 493 -27.23 7.29 21.97
C SER A 493 -27.20 7.50 20.46
N ASP A 494 -27.75 6.55 19.69
CA ASP A 494 -27.92 6.65 18.25
C ASP A 494 -29.25 5.98 17.88
N ALA A 495 -30.19 6.76 17.35
CA ALA A 495 -31.54 6.31 17.04
C ALA A 495 -31.59 5.42 15.79
N ASP A 496 -30.71 5.64 14.82
CA ASP A 496 -30.70 4.91 13.55
C ASP A 496 -30.01 3.56 13.70
N ALA A 497 -28.92 3.51 14.46
CA ALA A 497 -28.24 2.26 14.80
C ALA A 497 -28.97 1.46 15.90
N ASN A 498 -30.03 2.01 16.50
CA ASN A 498 -30.67 1.50 17.72
C ASN A 498 -29.63 1.21 18.83
N LEU A 499 -28.61 2.07 18.93
CA LEU A 499 -27.51 1.90 19.86
C LEU A 499 -27.84 2.59 21.17
N PHE A 500 -27.82 1.80 22.24
CA PHE A 500 -27.96 2.30 23.58
C PHE A 500 -26.61 2.27 24.28
N SER A 501 -26.34 3.29 25.10
CA SER A 501 -25.14 3.35 25.93
C SER A 501 -25.44 3.69 27.38
N THR A 502 -24.58 3.22 28.28
CA THR A 502 -24.59 3.60 29.70
C THR A 502 -23.16 3.73 30.21
N GLN A 503 -22.97 4.55 31.24
CA GLN A 503 -21.66 4.78 31.84
C GLN A 503 -21.75 4.59 33.36
N ILE A 504 -20.98 3.64 33.87
CA ILE A 504 -20.93 3.28 35.28
C ILE A 504 -19.72 3.95 35.92
N ASP A 505 -19.96 4.73 36.98
CA ASP A 505 -18.89 5.31 37.81
C ASP A 505 -18.30 4.23 38.73
N LEU A 506 -17.10 3.77 38.39
CA LEU A 506 -16.38 2.73 39.11
C LEU A 506 -15.72 3.25 40.39
N SER A 507 -15.55 4.58 40.54
CA SER A 507 -14.88 5.18 41.71
C SER A 507 -15.61 4.93 43.04
N ASN A 508 -16.89 4.57 42.96
CA ASN A 508 -17.71 4.21 44.13
C ASN A 508 -17.48 2.77 44.62
N PHE A 509 -16.71 1.97 43.88
CA PHE A 509 -16.37 0.59 44.22
C PHE A 509 -14.92 0.49 44.68
N ASN A 510 -14.66 -0.34 45.70
CA ASN A 510 -13.29 -0.66 46.13
C ASN A 510 -12.77 -1.82 45.27
N LEU A 511 -12.47 -1.54 44.00
CA LEU A 511 -11.95 -2.52 43.05
C LEU A 511 -10.52 -2.92 43.43
N GLN A 512 -10.28 -4.21 43.56
CA GLN A 512 -8.98 -4.81 43.83
C GLN A 512 -8.76 -5.96 42.86
N GLU A 513 -7.50 -6.27 42.56
CA GLU A 513 -7.16 -7.44 41.75
C GLU A 513 -7.88 -8.70 42.28
N GLY A 514 -8.55 -9.42 41.39
CA GLY A 514 -9.38 -10.58 41.73
C GLY A 514 -10.82 -10.27 42.17
N SER A 515 -11.23 -9.00 42.18
CA SER A 515 -12.66 -8.66 42.22
C SER A 515 -13.35 -9.05 40.91
N THR A 516 -14.66 -9.29 40.97
CA THR A 516 -15.49 -9.58 39.79
C THR A 516 -16.60 -8.54 39.71
N PHE A 517 -16.74 -7.88 38.56
CA PHE A 517 -17.88 -7.03 38.24
C PHE A 517 -18.86 -7.83 37.39
N SER A 518 -20.08 -8.03 37.89
CA SER A 518 -21.10 -8.85 37.24
C SER A 518 -22.23 -7.97 36.73
N TYR A 519 -22.68 -8.15 35.48
CA TYR A 519 -23.81 -7.38 34.94
C TYR A 519 -24.71 -8.16 33.97
N LYS A 520 -25.93 -7.66 33.77
CA LYS A 520 -26.93 -8.20 32.85
C LYS A 520 -27.76 -7.05 32.27
N ILE A 521 -27.87 -7.03 30.95
CA ILE A 521 -28.68 -6.08 30.19
C ILE A 521 -30.08 -6.65 30.05
N THR A 522 -31.11 -5.83 30.23
CA THR A 522 -32.53 -6.20 30.06
C THR A 522 -33.19 -5.17 29.15
N ALA A 523 -33.82 -5.63 28.08
CA ALA A 523 -34.64 -4.79 27.20
C ALA A 523 -36.09 -5.23 27.30
N THR A 524 -36.99 -4.28 27.52
CA THR A 524 -38.44 -4.50 27.61
C THR A 524 -39.14 -3.59 26.61
N ASP A 525 -39.97 -4.16 25.75
CA ASP A 525 -40.76 -3.39 24.79
C ASP A 525 -41.95 -2.68 25.44
N GLU A 526 -42.50 -1.70 24.73
CA GLU A 526 -43.73 -0.99 25.11
C GLU A 526 -45.02 -1.73 24.67
N SER A 527 -44.95 -3.02 24.33
CA SER A 527 -46.15 -3.80 23.98
C SER A 527 -47.07 -3.95 25.20
N ASN A 528 -48.34 -4.28 24.95
CA ASN A 528 -49.28 -4.64 26.01
C ASN A 528 -48.82 -5.89 26.79
N ASN A 529 -47.99 -6.73 26.18
CA ASN A 529 -47.41 -7.92 26.79
C ASN A 529 -46.12 -7.61 27.58
N GLN A 530 -45.48 -6.45 27.34
CA GLN A 530 -44.15 -6.09 27.85
C GLN A 530 -43.16 -7.22 27.59
N ASN A 531 -42.99 -7.62 26.33
CA ASN A 531 -42.06 -8.70 26.02
C ASN A 531 -40.65 -8.23 26.39
N THR A 532 -39.84 -9.16 26.89
CA THR A 532 -38.56 -8.83 27.53
C THR A 532 -37.49 -9.82 27.12
N ALA A 533 -36.29 -9.33 26.84
CA ALA A 533 -35.09 -10.12 26.59
C ALA A 533 -33.96 -9.70 27.56
N THR A 534 -32.99 -10.58 27.76
CA THR A 534 -31.79 -10.30 28.56
C THR A 534 -30.51 -10.74 27.86
N ASN A 535 -29.44 -9.99 28.06
CA ASN A 535 -28.08 -10.38 27.65
C ASN A 535 -27.15 -10.36 28.90
N PRO A 536 -26.58 -11.51 29.30
CA PRO A 536 -26.77 -12.85 28.73
C PRO A 536 -28.18 -13.41 29.03
N GLU A 537 -28.62 -14.43 28.27
CA GLU A 537 -29.94 -15.08 28.48
C GLU A 537 -30.08 -15.72 29.88
N THR A 538 -28.95 -16.16 30.46
CA THR A 538 -28.92 -16.73 31.82
C THR A 538 -27.70 -16.22 32.57
N GLY A 539 -27.87 -15.93 33.87
CA GLY A 539 -26.78 -15.48 34.73
C GLY A 539 -26.41 -14.01 34.53
N PHE A 540 -25.11 -13.72 34.63
CA PHE A 540 -24.50 -12.40 34.47
C PHE A 540 -23.23 -12.56 33.65
N THR A 541 -22.88 -11.55 32.87
CA THR A 541 -21.52 -11.39 32.33
C THR A 541 -20.60 -11.00 33.47
N GLU A 542 -19.45 -11.66 33.59
CA GLU A 542 -18.48 -11.43 34.67
C GLU A 542 -17.18 -10.85 34.11
N LEU A 543 -16.84 -9.65 34.56
CA LEU A 543 -15.58 -8.98 34.25
C LEU A 543 -14.63 -9.11 35.43
N ASN A 544 -13.43 -9.64 35.20
CA ASN A 544 -12.42 -9.70 36.23
C ASN A 544 -11.75 -8.33 36.41
N VAL A 545 -11.46 -7.99 37.67
CA VAL A 545 -10.68 -6.81 38.00
C VAL A 545 -9.20 -7.19 38.06
N VAL A 546 -8.39 -6.46 37.30
CA VAL A 546 -6.96 -6.72 37.14
C VAL A 546 -6.11 -5.51 37.53
N SER A 547 -4.90 -5.73 38.01
CA SER A 547 -3.90 -4.67 38.18
C SER A 547 -2.97 -4.61 36.98
N THR A 548 -2.46 -3.42 36.69
CA THR A 548 -1.39 -3.22 35.71
C THR A 548 -0.03 -3.14 36.41
N PRO A 549 1.02 -3.76 35.86
CA PRO A 549 2.40 -3.52 36.28
C PRO A 549 2.83 -2.06 36.07
N ASP A 550 3.97 -1.69 36.66
CA ASP A 550 4.63 -0.41 36.34
C ASP A 550 5.05 -0.41 34.85
N PRO A 551 5.01 0.75 34.16
CA PRO A 551 5.42 0.84 32.76
C PRO A 551 6.88 0.45 32.52
N ALA A 552 7.14 -0.22 31.40
CA ALA A 552 8.47 -0.64 30.96
C ALA A 552 8.91 0.11 29.70
N SER A 553 10.22 0.23 29.47
CA SER A 553 10.76 0.84 28.24
C SER A 553 10.97 -0.17 27.10
N PHE A 554 10.76 -1.46 27.34
CA PHE A 554 10.83 -2.54 26.36
C PHE A 554 10.03 -3.75 26.87
N PHE A 555 9.73 -4.69 25.96
CA PHE A 555 9.13 -5.98 26.28
C PHE A 555 9.58 -7.05 25.29
N PHE A 556 9.76 -8.29 25.75
CA PHE A 556 10.12 -9.42 24.87
C PHE A 556 9.52 -10.73 25.38
N THR A 557 9.01 -11.54 24.45
CA THR A 557 8.63 -12.94 24.69
C THR A 557 8.78 -13.76 23.40
N ASP A 558 9.41 -14.93 23.52
CA ASP A 558 9.50 -15.95 22.46
C ASP A 558 8.41 -17.03 22.58
N PHE A 559 7.47 -16.84 23.52
CA PHE A 559 6.35 -17.72 23.83
C PHE A 559 6.70 -19.19 24.16
N ASN A 560 7.99 -19.52 24.27
CA ASN A 560 8.49 -20.89 24.51
C ASN A 560 8.17 -21.36 25.94
N ASP A 561 8.19 -20.44 26.92
CA ASP A 561 7.59 -20.68 28.23
C ASP A 561 6.11 -20.25 28.21
N ILE A 562 5.26 -21.16 27.74
CA ILE A 562 3.81 -20.92 27.54
C ILE A 562 3.15 -20.33 28.79
N THR A 563 3.53 -20.77 30.00
CA THR A 563 2.88 -20.28 31.22
C THR A 563 3.34 -18.87 31.55
N ALA A 564 4.65 -18.60 31.49
CA ALA A 564 5.17 -17.27 31.74
C ALA A 564 4.65 -16.26 30.71
N ALA A 565 4.67 -16.63 29.42
CA ALA A 565 4.19 -15.78 28.35
C ALA A 565 2.68 -15.50 28.46
N ALA A 566 1.85 -16.49 28.79
CA ALA A 566 0.42 -16.27 29.04
C ALA A 566 0.17 -15.30 30.20
N ASP A 567 1.00 -15.34 31.25
CA ASP A 567 0.91 -14.45 32.41
C ASP A 567 1.24 -12.98 32.07
N GLU A 568 1.88 -12.69 30.93
CA GLU A 568 2.15 -11.32 30.47
C GLU A 568 0.95 -10.65 29.77
N PHE A 569 -0.09 -11.40 29.40
CA PHE A 569 -1.29 -10.88 28.73
C PHE A 569 -2.52 -10.97 29.63
N PHE A 570 -3.46 -10.05 29.45
CA PHE A 570 -4.78 -10.20 30.04
C PHE A 570 -5.53 -11.35 29.38
N ASN A 571 -6.29 -12.10 30.17
CA ASN A 571 -7.04 -13.24 29.66
C ASN A 571 -8.00 -12.79 28.54
N SER A 572 -7.93 -13.49 27.41
CA SER A 572 -8.83 -13.33 26.28
C SER A 572 -9.66 -14.59 26.11
N ALA A 573 -10.91 -14.43 25.67
CA ALA A 573 -11.75 -15.58 25.31
C ALA A 573 -11.36 -16.19 23.96
N ASN A 574 -10.67 -15.42 23.10
CA ASN A 574 -10.45 -15.76 21.69
C ASN A 574 -8.97 -15.81 21.30
N PHE A 575 -8.07 -15.58 22.26
CA PHE A 575 -6.63 -15.75 22.08
C PHE A 575 -6.06 -16.61 23.21
N THR A 576 -5.07 -17.43 22.90
CA THR A 576 -4.41 -18.32 23.85
C THR A 576 -2.94 -18.52 23.47
N VAL A 577 -2.05 -18.46 24.46
CA VAL A 577 -0.66 -18.91 24.28
C VAL A 577 -0.61 -20.43 24.40
N LYS A 578 -0.17 -21.11 23.34
CA LYS A 578 -0.12 -22.58 23.27
C LYS A 578 0.86 -23.04 22.18
N GLU A 579 1.27 -24.30 22.25
CA GLU A 579 1.88 -25.02 21.12
C GLU A 579 0.74 -25.54 20.22
N GLU A 580 0.63 -25.00 19.01
CA GLU A 580 -0.41 -25.39 18.05
C GLU A 580 0.11 -26.43 17.04
N SER A 581 -0.78 -27.29 16.54
CA SER A 581 -0.44 -28.31 15.56
C SER A 581 0.11 -27.68 14.28
N GLY A 582 1.35 -28.01 13.91
CA GLY A 582 2.05 -27.42 12.75
C GLY A 582 3.18 -26.46 13.13
N PHE A 583 3.31 -26.15 14.43
CA PHE A 583 4.35 -25.31 15.01
C PHE A 583 5.24 -26.15 15.94
N SER A 584 6.52 -25.80 16.03
CA SER A 584 7.50 -26.55 16.82
C SER A 584 7.66 -26.07 18.26
N ASN A 585 7.05 -24.93 18.60
CA ASN A 585 7.10 -24.27 19.89
C ASN A 585 5.79 -23.51 20.21
N GLY A 586 5.76 -22.85 21.37
CA GLY A 586 4.62 -22.05 21.79
C GLY A 586 4.55 -20.72 21.05
N ALA A 587 3.35 -20.24 20.77
CA ALA A 587 3.08 -18.93 20.19
C ALA A 587 1.73 -18.41 20.73
N LEU A 588 1.43 -17.14 20.47
CA LEU A 588 0.11 -16.54 20.73
C LEU A 588 -0.82 -16.81 19.55
N HIS A 589 -1.93 -17.49 19.78
CA HIS A 589 -2.88 -17.90 18.74
C HIS A 589 -4.26 -17.31 18.98
N SER A 590 -4.94 -16.89 17.92
CA SER A 590 -6.40 -16.74 17.94
C SER A 590 -7.10 -18.10 18.04
N ASP A 591 -8.42 -18.10 18.13
CA ASP A 591 -9.21 -19.29 17.83
C ASP A 591 -8.98 -19.76 16.39
N HIS A 592 -8.96 -21.08 16.18
CA HIS A 592 -8.70 -21.73 14.90
C HIS A 592 -9.77 -22.81 14.59
N PRO A 593 -10.70 -22.56 13.65
CA PRO A 593 -10.96 -21.27 13.01
C PRO A 593 -11.49 -20.21 14.00
N TYR A 594 -11.36 -18.93 13.65
CA TYR A 594 -12.10 -17.88 14.36
C TYR A 594 -13.56 -17.87 13.93
N ALA A 595 -14.42 -17.24 14.73
CA ALA A 595 -15.87 -17.18 14.45
C ALA A 595 -16.23 -15.94 13.62
N ASP A 596 -17.29 -16.04 12.82
CA ASP A 596 -17.89 -14.91 12.10
C ASP A 596 -18.35 -13.82 13.07
N GLY A 597 -18.45 -12.60 12.55
CA GLY A 597 -18.99 -11.45 13.23
C GLY A 597 -20.46 -11.64 13.61
N THR A 598 -20.78 -11.35 14.87
CA THR A 598 -22.16 -11.47 15.42
C THR A 598 -22.59 -10.24 16.24
N GLY A 599 -21.78 -9.18 16.23
CA GLY A 599 -22.02 -7.94 16.94
C GLY A 599 -22.90 -6.97 16.17
N ALA A 600 -22.83 -5.68 16.52
CA ALA A 600 -23.47 -4.64 15.72
C ALA A 600 -22.92 -4.67 14.28
N ASN A 601 -23.78 -4.47 13.28
CA ASN A 601 -23.46 -4.65 11.86
C ASN A 601 -22.98 -6.06 11.47
N ASP A 602 -23.23 -7.06 12.34
CA ASP A 602 -22.74 -8.41 12.19
C ASP A 602 -21.19 -8.47 12.17
N GLU A 603 -20.54 -7.60 12.95
CA GLU A 603 -19.07 -7.51 13.08
C GLU A 603 -18.61 -7.98 14.46
N SER A 604 -17.37 -8.44 14.60
CA SER A 604 -16.79 -8.80 15.91
C SER A 604 -15.32 -8.43 16.03
N ASN A 605 -14.91 -8.13 17.27
CA ASN A 605 -13.56 -7.70 17.60
C ASN A 605 -12.96 -8.65 18.64
N TYR A 606 -12.11 -9.57 18.20
CA TYR A 606 -11.36 -10.46 19.08
C TYR A 606 -10.06 -9.78 19.47
N THR A 607 -9.81 -9.64 20.77
CA THR A 607 -8.65 -8.87 21.26
C THR A 607 -7.86 -9.62 22.31
N ILE A 608 -6.56 -9.34 22.37
CA ILE A 608 -5.69 -9.66 23.51
C ILE A 608 -4.76 -8.49 23.78
N GLU A 609 -4.58 -8.16 25.06
CA GLU A 609 -3.85 -6.97 25.51
C GLU A 609 -2.65 -7.37 26.38
N LEU A 610 -1.52 -6.71 26.14
CA LEU A 610 -0.32 -6.82 26.95
C LEU A 610 -0.54 -6.15 28.32
N LYS A 611 -0.22 -6.83 29.42
CA LYS A 611 -0.43 -6.28 30.78
C LYS A 611 0.45 -5.07 31.06
N THR A 612 1.70 -5.13 30.62
CA THR A 612 2.74 -4.14 30.92
C THR A 612 2.61 -2.95 29.96
N PRO A 613 2.34 -1.73 30.47
CA PRO A 613 2.38 -0.53 29.64
C PRO A 613 3.81 -0.26 29.14
N ILE A 614 3.93 0.31 27.94
CA ILE A 614 5.20 0.63 27.30
C ILE A 614 5.40 2.14 27.24
N ILE A 615 6.56 2.60 27.70
CA ILE A 615 7.03 3.98 27.52
C ILE A 615 7.72 4.05 26.15
N LEU A 616 7.19 4.88 25.26
CA LEU A 616 7.72 4.99 23.90
C LEU A 616 9.08 5.70 23.87
N ASN A 617 10.07 5.10 23.22
CA ASN A 617 11.42 5.67 23.10
C ASN A 617 11.50 6.76 22.03
N ASP A 618 12.44 7.69 22.17
CA ASP A 618 12.75 8.69 21.15
C ASP A 618 13.60 8.06 20.04
N GLY A 619 13.03 7.88 18.85
CA GLY A 619 13.69 7.31 17.67
C GLY A 619 13.73 5.78 17.58
N GLU A 620 13.33 5.05 18.64
CA GLU A 620 13.45 3.57 18.73
C GLU A 620 12.15 2.90 19.17
N ALA A 621 11.02 3.42 18.73
CA ALA A 621 9.69 2.96 19.09
C ALA A 621 9.17 1.88 18.14
N ILE A 622 9.95 0.80 17.95
CA ILE A 622 9.60 -0.30 17.05
C ILE A 622 8.95 -1.46 17.82
N ILE A 623 7.89 -2.03 17.27
CA ILE A 623 7.35 -3.34 17.66
C ILE A 623 7.54 -4.32 16.50
N SER A 624 8.10 -5.49 16.77
CA SER A 624 8.34 -6.54 15.79
C SER A 624 7.93 -7.92 16.31
N PHE A 625 7.46 -8.78 15.43
CA PHE A 625 7.05 -10.14 15.74
C PHE A 625 6.98 -10.99 14.47
N ASP A 626 7.07 -12.31 14.59
CA ASP A 626 6.75 -13.23 13.51
C ASP A 626 5.26 -13.58 13.54
N GLU A 627 4.63 -13.73 12.37
CA GLU A 627 3.22 -14.07 12.33
C GLU A 627 2.79 -14.97 11.17
N VAL A 628 1.59 -15.54 11.31
CA VAL A 628 0.82 -16.17 10.25
C VAL A 628 -0.59 -15.58 10.27
N VAL A 629 -1.02 -14.95 9.17
CA VAL A 629 -2.38 -14.41 9.01
C VAL A 629 -3.12 -15.19 7.94
N LEU A 630 -4.24 -15.80 8.31
CA LEU A 630 -5.15 -16.54 7.42
C LEU A 630 -6.60 -16.15 7.76
N VAL A 631 -6.93 -14.88 7.53
CA VAL A 631 -8.26 -14.28 7.68
C VAL A 631 -8.87 -13.97 6.30
N GLU A 632 -10.19 -13.74 6.23
CA GLU A 632 -10.87 -13.45 4.96
C GLU A 632 -10.23 -12.24 4.25
N PRO A 633 -9.70 -12.42 3.02
CA PRO A 633 -9.15 -11.31 2.28
C PRO A 633 -10.27 -10.44 1.72
N GLY A 634 -10.12 -9.12 1.85
CA GLY A 634 -10.96 -8.16 1.15
C GLY A 634 -10.87 -8.23 -0.39
N GLU A 635 -11.69 -7.44 -1.07
CA GLU A 635 -11.68 -7.31 -2.53
C GLU A 635 -10.30 -6.93 -3.08
N ALA A 636 -9.96 -7.30 -4.32
CA ALA A 636 -8.59 -7.19 -4.83
C ALA A 636 -7.96 -5.78 -4.76
N THR A 637 -8.78 -4.72 -4.70
CA THR A 637 -8.35 -3.31 -4.63
C THR A 637 -8.78 -2.60 -3.35
N SER A 638 -9.43 -3.28 -2.40
CA SER A 638 -9.85 -2.64 -1.16
C SER A 638 -8.67 -2.36 -0.24
N GLU A 639 -8.62 -1.15 0.30
CA GLU A 639 -7.66 -0.68 1.29
C GLU A 639 -8.26 -0.70 2.70
N PHE A 640 -7.40 -0.68 3.71
CA PHE A 640 -7.85 -0.75 5.10
C PHE A 640 -8.79 0.42 5.42
N GLY A 641 -10.02 0.10 5.87
CA GLY A 641 -11.08 1.07 6.10
C GLY A 641 -12.20 1.06 5.05
N ASP A 642 -11.97 0.45 3.88
CA ASP A 642 -12.99 0.27 2.85
C ASP A 642 -14.07 -0.72 3.27
N SER A 643 -15.30 -0.54 2.75
CA SER A 643 -16.38 -1.52 2.97
C SER A 643 -16.11 -2.90 2.38
N GLY A 644 -15.19 -2.99 1.40
CA GLY A 644 -14.73 -4.25 0.83
C GLY A 644 -13.52 -4.86 1.54
N TYR A 645 -13.14 -4.31 2.72
CA TYR A 645 -12.07 -4.83 3.57
C TYR A 645 -12.70 -5.66 4.71
N TYR A 646 -12.94 -6.94 4.43
CA TYR A 646 -13.77 -7.83 5.26
C TYR A 646 -13.13 -8.12 6.63
N ASP A 647 -12.19 -9.07 6.70
CA ASP A 647 -11.53 -9.43 7.95
C ASP A 647 -10.11 -8.92 7.99
N TYR A 648 -9.64 -8.54 9.17
CA TYR A 648 -8.28 -8.02 9.31
C TYR A 648 -7.72 -8.19 10.70
N VAL A 649 -6.40 -8.15 10.78
CA VAL A 649 -5.65 -8.08 12.03
C VAL A 649 -4.99 -6.71 12.16
N ILE A 650 -4.85 -6.22 13.39
CA ILE A 650 -4.27 -4.90 13.66
C ILE A 650 -3.62 -4.86 15.04
N VAL A 651 -2.60 -4.03 15.17
CA VAL A 651 -1.96 -3.70 16.45
C VAL A 651 -2.32 -2.26 16.82
N GLU A 652 -2.80 -2.07 18.05
CA GLU A 652 -3.32 -0.78 18.50
C GLU A 652 -2.70 -0.38 19.84
N GLY A 653 -2.57 0.94 20.04
CA GLY A 653 -2.09 1.57 21.27
C GLY A 653 -3.20 2.32 22.00
N SER A 654 -3.06 2.50 23.31
CA SER A 654 -3.97 3.34 24.11
C SER A 654 -3.26 4.13 25.20
N LYS A 655 -3.57 5.44 25.31
CA LYS A 655 -3.03 6.35 26.34
C LYS A 655 -3.93 6.54 27.55
N ASP A 656 -5.18 6.11 27.46
CA ASP A 656 -6.24 6.43 28.43
C ASP A 656 -6.75 5.18 29.17
N GLY A 657 -5.88 4.18 29.31
CA GLY A 657 -6.24 2.90 29.90
C GLY A 657 -7.30 2.20 29.05
N GLY A 658 -7.10 2.07 27.74
CA GLY A 658 -7.96 1.29 26.85
C GLY A 658 -9.37 1.84 26.64
N SER A 659 -9.63 3.10 26.98
CA SER A 659 -10.93 3.74 26.69
C SER A 659 -11.01 4.10 25.20
N THR A 660 -9.90 4.54 24.62
CA THR A 660 -9.71 4.73 23.19
C THR A 660 -8.50 3.92 22.72
N TRP A 661 -8.60 3.37 21.52
CA TRP A 661 -7.54 2.59 20.88
C TRP A 661 -7.27 3.17 19.50
N LEU A 662 -6.02 3.52 19.24
CA LEU A 662 -5.58 4.05 17.96
C LEU A 662 -4.62 3.05 17.30
N PRO A 663 -4.67 2.87 15.97
CA PRO A 663 -3.74 2.03 15.25
C PRO A 663 -2.28 2.40 15.54
N LEU A 664 -1.40 1.40 15.69
CA LEU A 664 0.06 1.59 15.57
C LEU A 664 0.50 1.51 14.10
N ALA A 665 -0.24 0.75 13.30
CA ALA A 665 -0.19 0.69 11.84
C ALA A 665 -1.58 0.29 11.32
N ASP A 666 -1.83 0.50 10.03
CA ASP A 666 -3.07 0.07 9.37
C ASP A 666 -3.31 -1.44 9.53
N GLY A 667 -4.58 -1.82 9.61
CA GLY A 667 -4.95 -3.23 9.63
C GLY A 667 -4.61 -3.93 8.32
N TYR A 668 -4.36 -5.23 8.40
CA TYR A 668 -3.98 -6.04 7.25
C TYR A 668 -4.62 -7.43 7.29
N ASP A 669 -4.73 -8.05 6.12
CA ASP A 669 -5.33 -9.37 5.96
C ASP A 669 -4.41 -10.36 5.22
N SER A 670 -4.95 -11.52 4.81
CA SER A 670 -4.21 -12.55 4.07
C SER A 670 -3.53 -12.05 2.78
N ARG A 671 -3.97 -10.93 2.19
CA ARG A 671 -3.38 -10.33 0.98
C ARG A 671 -2.01 -9.73 1.22
N ALA A 672 -1.66 -9.39 2.47
CA ALA A 672 -0.38 -8.79 2.82
C ALA A 672 0.83 -9.64 2.38
N ILE A 673 0.67 -10.97 2.32
CA ILE A 673 1.71 -11.89 1.87
C ILE A 673 1.11 -12.89 0.87
N THR A 674 1.72 -13.00 -0.31
CA THR A 674 1.22 -13.90 -1.38
C THR A 674 1.07 -15.36 -0.95
N ALA A 675 1.91 -15.84 -0.04
CA ALA A 675 1.82 -17.20 0.48
C ALA A 675 0.53 -17.42 1.30
N TRP A 676 0.14 -16.44 2.12
CA TRP A 676 -1.07 -16.49 2.94
C TRP A 676 -2.33 -16.44 2.09
N SER A 677 -2.47 -15.44 1.22
CA SER A 677 -3.63 -15.31 0.32
C SER A 677 -3.77 -16.51 -0.62
N THR A 678 -2.67 -17.05 -1.14
CA THR A 678 -2.71 -18.26 -1.98
C THR A 678 -3.18 -19.48 -1.19
N LEU A 679 -2.71 -19.64 0.05
CA LEU A 679 -3.13 -20.76 0.89
C LEU A 679 -4.60 -20.65 1.28
N TYR A 680 -5.06 -19.46 1.70
CA TYR A 680 -6.45 -19.20 2.04
C TYR A 680 -7.38 -19.54 0.87
N ASN A 681 -7.13 -18.93 -0.31
CA ASN A 681 -8.01 -19.03 -1.48
C ASN A 681 -8.03 -20.42 -2.14
N ASN A 682 -7.01 -21.25 -1.92
CA ASN A 682 -6.98 -22.62 -2.46
C ASN A 682 -7.77 -23.63 -1.63
N ASN A 683 -8.25 -23.25 -0.43
CA ASN A 683 -8.90 -24.16 0.52
C ASN A 683 -10.32 -23.71 0.91
N ILE A 684 -11.02 -22.98 0.03
CA ILE A 684 -12.40 -22.54 0.25
C ILE A 684 -13.37 -23.72 0.16
N ASP A 685 -14.26 -23.85 1.14
CA ASP A 685 -15.30 -24.87 1.18
C ASP A 685 -16.60 -24.44 0.48
N VAL A 686 -17.70 -25.16 0.73
CA VAL A 686 -18.99 -24.90 0.07
C VAL A 686 -19.75 -23.71 0.65
N ASP A 687 -19.38 -23.28 1.85
CA ASP A 687 -20.00 -22.18 2.60
C ASP A 687 -19.11 -20.91 2.55
N ASN A 688 -18.12 -20.90 1.65
CA ASN A 688 -17.14 -19.82 1.42
C ASN A 688 -16.08 -19.65 2.54
N ASN A 689 -15.99 -20.57 3.50
CA ASN A 689 -14.98 -20.54 4.55
C ASN A 689 -13.67 -21.17 4.10
N SER A 690 -12.53 -20.65 4.57
CA SER A 690 -11.25 -21.28 4.31
C SER A 690 -10.96 -22.40 5.31
N THR A 691 -10.72 -23.60 4.78
CA THR A 691 -10.25 -24.77 5.54
C THR A 691 -8.73 -24.88 5.62
N ALA A 692 -8.02 -23.82 5.24
CA ALA A 692 -6.56 -23.73 5.35
C ALA A 692 -6.11 -23.94 6.81
N VAL A 693 -4.91 -24.48 6.99
CA VAL A 693 -4.28 -24.66 8.30
C VAL A 693 -2.92 -23.98 8.28
N GLY A 694 -2.64 -23.14 9.26
CA GLY A 694 -1.35 -22.49 9.43
C GLY A 694 -0.25 -23.48 9.88
N ASP A 695 1.00 -23.23 9.48
CA ASP A 695 2.18 -23.96 9.93
C ASP A 695 3.42 -23.06 9.99
N GLU A 696 4.48 -23.52 10.66
CA GLU A 696 5.71 -22.76 10.89
C GLU A 696 6.40 -22.22 9.63
N SER A 697 6.21 -22.84 8.46
CA SER A 697 6.82 -22.35 7.20
C SER A 697 6.18 -21.07 6.66
N LEU A 698 5.01 -20.71 7.19
CA LEU A 698 4.27 -19.51 6.80
C LEU A 698 4.68 -18.27 7.59
N TYR A 699 5.49 -18.40 8.65
CA TYR A 699 5.90 -17.26 9.46
C TYR A 699 6.54 -16.16 8.62
N ARG A 700 6.11 -14.91 8.83
CA ARG A 700 6.76 -13.72 8.30
C ARG A 700 6.94 -12.71 9.40
N SER A 701 8.08 -12.04 9.40
CA SER A 701 8.38 -10.98 10.36
C SER A 701 7.65 -9.70 9.99
N ARG A 702 7.01 -9.09 10.98
CA ARG A 702 6.37 -7.77 10.95
C ARG A 702 7.24 -6.82 11.78
N SER A 703 7.34 -5.57 11.32
CA SER A 703 7.95 -4.48 12.06
C SER A 703 7.09 -3.23 11.88
N ILE A 704 6.72 -2.59 12.98
CA ILE A 704 5.86 -1.40 13.00
C ILE A 704 6.58 -0.29 13.76
N ASP A 705 6.70 0.87 13.13
CA ASP A 705 7.09 2.12 13.81
C ASP A 705 5.89 2.70 14.53
N MET A 706 5.87 2.59 15.86
CA MET A 706 4.76 3.02 16.70
C MET A 706 4.57 4.55 16.73
N LEU A 707 5.54 5.32 16.20
CA LEU A 707 5.43 6.77 16.03
C LEU A 707 5.12 7.17 14.57
N GLY A 708 5.23 6.22 13.64
CA GLY A 708 5.24 6.49 12.20
C GLY A 708 3.95 7.08 11.65
N ASN A 709 2.80 6.79 12.27
CA ASN A 709 1.50 7.33 11.87
C ASN A 709 1.07 8.60 12.63
N GLY A 710 1.86 9.06 13.61
CA GLY A 710 1.58 10.28 14.38
C GLY A 710 0.55 10.15 15.52
N ASN A 711 -0.06 8.98 15.72
CA ASN A 711 -1.01 8.76 16.83
C ASN A 711 -0.34 8.84 18.22
N PHE A 712 0.95 8.54 18.26
CA PHE A 712 1.75 8.51 19.48
C PHE A 712 3.05 9.31 19.33
N SER A 713 3.66 9.66 20.45
CA SER A 713 4.86 10.48 20.58
C SER A 713 5.83 9.85 21.57
N ALA A 714 7.12 10.11 21.38
CA ALA A 714 8.14 9.67 22.32
C ALA A 714 7.84 10.18 23.75
N GLY A 715 7.97 9.28 24.72
CA GLY A 715 7.66 9.50 26.13
C GLY A 715 6.20 9.25 26.53
N ASP A 716 5.31 8.95 25.58
CA ASP A 716 3.97 8.46 25.92
C ASP A 716 4.06 7.10 26.63
N GLU A 717 3.19 6.89 27.61
CA GLU A 717 2.91 5.58 28.21
C GLU A 717 1.68 5.00 27.52
N ILE A 718 1.84 3.85 26.87
CA ILE A 718 0.78 3.22 26.10
C ILE A 718 0.53 1.77 26.52
N PHE A 719 -0.72 1.35 26.49
CA PHE A 719 -1.08 -0.07 26.41
C PHE A 719 -1.03 -0.53 24.96
N ILE A 720 -0.67 -1.79 24.72
CA ILE A 720 -0.63 -2.40 23.40
C ILE A 720 -1.60 -3.59 23.36
N ARG A 721 -2.42 -3.66 22.31
CA ARG A 721 -3.27 -4.82 22.03
C ARG A 721 -3.16 -5.31 20.60
N PHE A 722 -3.48 -6.58 20.43
CA PHE A 722 -3.66 -7.25 19.14
C PHE A 722 -5.15 -7.49 18.94
N ARG A 723 -5.67 -7.15 17.76
CA ARG A 723 -7.08 -7.28 17.43
C ARG A 723 -7.27 -8.00 16.09
N LEU A 724 -8.14 -9.00 16.07
CA LEU A 724 -8.71 -9.60 14.86
C LEU A 724 -10.15 -9.11 14.73
N PHE A 725 -10.44 -8.42 13.64
CA PHE A 725 -11.77 -8.02 13.23
C PHE A 725 -12.35 -9.07 12.28
N ALA A 726 -13.61 -9.43 12.49
CA ALA A 726 -14.35 -10.39 11.64
C ALA A 726 -15.73 -9.84 11.25
N ASP A 727 -16.10 -9.99 9.99
CA ASP A 727 -17.41 -9.64 9.43
C ASP A 727 -18.35 -10.87 9.30
N GLN A 728 -19.47 -10.71 8.58
CA GLN A 728 -20.60 -11.64 8.56
C GLN A 728 -20.68 -12.60 7.37
N ALA A 729 -19.59 -13.24 6.95
CA ALA A 729 -19.75 -14.16 5.82
C ALA A 729 -18.78 -15.33 5.82
N ALA A 730 -17.50 -15.09 6.06
CA ALA A 730 -16.54 -16.15 6.05
C ALA A 730 -15.49 -16.00 7.15
N HIS A 731 -14.92 -17.14 7.51
CA HIS A 731 -13.77 -17.20 8.38
C HIS A 731 -12.68 -18.10 7.79
N GLY A 732 -11.48 -17.91 8.34
CA GLY A 732 -10.33 -18.75 8.08
C GLY A 732 -9.73 -19.34 9.35
N TRP A 733 -8.46 -19.73 9.22
CA TRP A 733 -7.70 -20.26 10.34
C TRP A 733 -7.48 -19.21 11.42
N GLY A 734 -7.19 -17.95 11.05
CA GLY A 734 -6.99 -16.85 12.00
C GLY A 734 -5.55 -16.36 12.06
N TRP A 735 -5.08 -16.00 13.26
CA TRP A 735 -3.80 -15.31 13.47
C TRP A 735 -2.93 -16.02 14.50
N ALA A 736 -1.64 -16.15 14.20
CA ALA A 736 -0.60 -16.58 15.13
C ALA A 736 0.52 -15.54 15.19
N ILE A 737 1.05 -15.28 16.39
CA ILE A 737 2.12 -14.32 16.69
C ILE A 737 3.19 -15.02 17.53
N ASP A 738 4.45 -14.90 17.12
CA ASP A 738 5.61 -15.42 17.84
C ASP A 738 6.74 -14.37 17.89
N ASN A 739 7.73 -14.56 18.76
CA ASN A 739 8.91 -13.67 18.91
C ASN A 739 8.55 -12.19 19.07
N LEU A 740 7.57 -11.89 19.93
CA LEU A 740 7.11 -10.52 20.16
C LEU A 740 8.19 -9.70 20.87
N ASN A 741 8.65 -8.67 20.19
CA ASN A 741 9.67 -7.73 20.63
C ASN A 741 9.13 -6.30 20.54
N VAL A 742 9.23 -5.55 21.63
CA VAL A 742 8.86 -4.13 21.72
C VAL A 742 10.09 -3.35 22.19
N GLN A 743 10.64 -2.53 21.30
CA GLN A 743 11.75 -1.60 21.53
C GLN A 743 13.07 -2.24 22.02
N LEU A 744 13.25 -3.55 21.85
CA LEU A 744 14.53 -4.21 22.09
C LEU A 744 15.30 -4.30 20.76
N ASP A 745 16.58 -3.93 20.78
CA ASP A 745 17.47 -4.28 19.69
C ASP A 745 18.08 -5.66 19.91
N LEU A 746 17.83 -6.57 18.96
CA LEU A 746 18.34 -7.94 18.97
C LEU A 746 19.19 -8.26 17.72
N GLU A 747 19.25 -7.37 16.72
CA GLU A 747 20.02 -7.64 15.50
C GLU A 747 21.42 -7.05 15.61
N ALA A 748 22.43 -7.81 15.21
CA ALA A 748 23.81 -7.34 15.28
C ALA A 748 24.21 -6.50 14.05
N PRO A 749 25.12 -5.51 14.20
CA PRO A 749 25.58 -4.67 13.10
C PRO A 749 26.12 -5.48 11.92
N VAL A 750 25.75 -5.13 10.70
CA VAL A 750 26.29 -5.75 9.48
C VAL A 750 27.55 -5.00 9.04
N ILE A 751 28.67 -5.70 8.95
CA ILE A 751 29.95 -5.16 8.45
C ILE A 751 30.13 -5.56 6.99
N VAL A 752 30.57 -4.62 6.16
CA VAL A 752 30.93 -4.85 4.77
C VAL A 752 32.31 -4.27 4.47
N HIS A 753 33.24 -5.10 4.00
CA HIS A 753 34.67 -4.79 3.85
C HIS A 753 35.32 -5.48 2.65
N ASN A 754 36.07 -4.72 1.84
CA ASN A 754 36.91 -5.27 0.76
C ASN A 754 38.33 -5.50 1.28
N HIS A 755 38.73 -6.76 1.43
CA HIS A 755 40.05 -7.12 1.98
C HIS A 755 41.18 -6.97 0.96
N LEU A 756 42.37 -6.67 1.47
CA LEU A 756 43.63 -6.77 0.73
C LEU A 756 44.29 -8.12 0.98
N ASN A 757 44.98 -8.64 -0.04
CA ASN A 757 45.61 -9.97 0.00
C ASN A 757 47.11 -9.96 0.34
N TYR A 758 47.79 -8.86 0.06
CA TYR A 758 49.21 -8.64 0.33
C TYR A 758 49.54 -7.15 0.18
N LEU A 759 50.74 -6.77 0.60
CA LEU A 759 51.30 -5.43 0.37
C LEU A 759 52.66 -5.53 -0.33
N THR A 760 52.92 -4.61 -1.25
CA THR A 760 54.20 -4.46 -1.98
C THR A 760 54.92 -3.14 -1.68
N SER A 761 54.24 -2.19 -1.02
CA SER A 761 54.81 -0.94 -0.52
C SER A 761 54.66 -0.82 1.00
N LEU A 762 55.42 0.10 1.59
CA LEU A 762 55.40 0.43 3.02
C LEU A 762 54.75 1.79 3.29
N ASP A 763 53.82 2.20 2.41
CA ASP A 763 52.99 3.38 2.62
C ASP A 763 51.93 3.11 3.69
N ASN A 764 51.34 4.15 4.29
CA ASN A 764 50.30 3.96 5.30
C ASN A 764 49.16 3.08 4.77
N LEU A 765 48.81 2.04 5.52
CA LEU A 765 47.74 1.11 5.18
C LEU A 765 46.40 1.69 5.62
N GLU A 766 45.49 1.89 4.67
CA GLU A 766 44.11 2.25 4.95
C GLU A 766 43.22 0.99 4.99
N ILE A 767 42.46 0.84 6.08
CA ILE A 767 41.39 -0.16 6.21
C ILE A 767 40.08 0.60 6.31
N SER A 768 39.12 0.25 5.44
CA SER A 768 37.79 0.87 5.39
C SER A 768 36.69 -0.19 5.38
N ALA A 769 35.52 0.16 5.94
CA ALA A 769 34.34 -0.68 5.96
C ALA A 769 33.07 0.16 5.93
N THR A 770 31.99 -0.41 5.40
CA THR A 770 30.63 0.10 5.59
C THR A 770 29.99 -0.73 6.70
N VAL A 771 29.43 -0.09 7.72
CA VAL A 771 28.76 -0.77 8.83
C VAL A 771 27.36 -0.20 8.96
N THR A 772 26.35 -1.08 8.88
CA THR A 772 24.93 -0.74 9.00
C THR A 772 24.33 -1.51 10.15
N ASP A 773 23.30 -0.95 10.76
CA ASP A 773 22.53 -1.59 11.81
C ASP A 773 21.06 -1.20 11.65
N ASN A 774 20.13 -2.01 12.16
CA ASN A 774 18.70 -1.71 12.18
C ASN A 774 18.36 -0.60 13.18
N PHE A 775 19.18 -0.40 14.22
CA PHE A 775 19.09 0.72 15.16
C PHE A 775 20.32 1.63 15.07
N ASP A 776 21.43 1.25 15.71
CA ASP A 776 22.61 2.11 15.86
C ASP A 776 23.92 1.32 15.90
N VAL A 777 25.00 1.97 15.47
CA VAL A 777 26.36 1.41 15.60
C VAL A 777 27.15 2.24 16.60
N ASP A 778 27.34 1.72 17.81
CA ASP A 778 28.05 2.42 18.88
C ASP A 778 29.54 2.61 18.57
N SER A 779 30.21 1.55 18.10
CA SER A 779 31.63 1.65 17.75
C SER A 779 32.07 0.61 16.75
N VAL A 780 33.07 0.98 15.94
CA VAL A 780 33.74 0.09 15.00
C VAL A 780 35.24 0.12 15.25
N GLY A 781 35.85 -1.05 15.42
CA GLY A 781 37.25 -1.19 15.78
C GLY A 781 37.99 -2.24 14.96
N LEU A 782 39.32 -2.12 14.97
CA LEU A 782 40.25 -3.07 14.40
C LEU A 782 41.08 -3.74 15.49
N LYS A 783 41.12 -5.06 15.43
CA LYS A 783 42.11 -5.87 16.15
C LYS A 783 43.25 -6.19 15.21
N VAL A 784 44.49 -5.83 15.56
CA VAL A 784 45.66 -5.99 14.68
C VAL A 784 46.79 -6.74 15.39
N PHE A 785 47.45 -7.64 14.66
CA PHE A 785 48.69 -8.30 15.04
C PHE A 785 49.75 -8.03 13.97
N VAL A 786 51.01 -7.88 14.39
CA VAL A 786 52.17 -7.79 13.50
C VAL A 786 53.16 -8.88 13.92
N ASN A 787 53.45 -9.84 13.04
CA ASN A 787 54.30 -11.00 13.33
C ASN A 787 53.89 -11.70 14.64
N ASP A 788 52.60 -12.02 14.76
CA ASP A 788 51.96 -12.60 15.95
C ASP A 788 51.99 -11.74 17.23
N LEU A 789 52.52 -10.51 17.18
CA LEU A 789 52.49 -9.57 18.30
C LEU A 789 51.26 -8.67 18.22
N GLU A 790 50.43 -8.76 19.24
CA GLU A 790 49.22 -7.95 19.40
C GLU A 790 49.54 -6.45 19.47
N GLN A 791 48.81 -5.66 18.69
CA GLN A 791 48.84 -4.20 18.70
C GLN A 791 47.67 -3.65 19.54
N PRO A 792 47.75 -2.40 20.03
CA PRO A 792 46.61 -1.73 20.63
C PRO A 792 45.40 -1.74 19.69
N ASN A 793 44.19 -1.92 20.23
CA ASN A 793 42.96 -1.84 19.44
C ASN A 793 42.85 -0.45 18.81
N ILE A 794 42.53 -0.42 17.52
CA ILE A 794 42.41 0.83 16.76
C ILE A 794 40.92 1.10 16.58
N GLN A 795 40.44 2.23 17.11
CA GLN A 795 39.08 2.69 16.84
C GLN A 795 39.02 3.28 15.42
N MET A 796 38.05 2.86 14.63
CA MET A 796 37.83 3.39 13.29
C MET A 796 37.04 4.70 13.37
N THR A 797 37.35 5.64 12.49
CA THR A 797 36.65 6.92 12.42
C THR A 797 35.52 6.84 11.40
N ASN A 798 34.30 7.19 11.80
CA ASN A 798 33.20 7.38 10.86
C ASN A 798 33.47 8.64 10.00
N THR A 799 33.41 8.48 8.69
CA THR A 799 33.75 9.54 7.74
C THR A 799 32.54 10.14 7.05
N GLU A 800 31.54 9.31 6.71
CA GLU A 800 30.27 9.68 6.07
C GLU A 800 29.22 8.58 6.35
N SER A 801 28.08 8.94 6.98
CA SER A 801 26.97 8.02 7.31
C SER A 801 27.44 6.70 7.95
N ASN A 802 27.57 5.64 7.16
CA ASN A 802 27.90 4.27 7.58
C ASN A 802 29.33 3.85 7.21
N GLN A 803 30.18 4.77 6.76
CA GLN A 803 31.55 4.48 6.33
C GLN A 803 32.57 4.74 7.43
N TYR A 804 33.34 3.73 7.75
CA TYR A 804 34.39 3.75 8.77
C TYR A 804 35.76 3.55 8.14
N ARG A 805 36.77 4.28 8.61
CA ARG A 805 38.18 4.10 8.18
C ARG A 805 39.16 4.14 9.33
N ALA A 806 40.29 3.46 9.16
CA ALA A 806 41.48 3.60 9.99
C ALA A 806 42.75 3.59 9.14
N LEU A 807 43.74 4.39 9.56
CA LEU A 807 45.07 4.42 8.96
C LEU A 807 46.07 3.75 9.91
N ILE A 808 46.82 2.79 9.39
CA ILE A 808 47.84 2.03 10.09
C ILE A 808 49.20 2.43 9.52
N ASP A 809 50.07 3.00 10.34
CA ASP A 809 51.46 3.29 9.96
C ASP A 809 52.25 1.99 9.92
N ILE A 810 52.65 1.58 8.72
CA ILE A 810 53.43 0.37 8.47
C ILE A 810 54.85 0.69 7.97
N SER A 811 55.26 1.96 8.02
CA SER A 811 56.54 2.43 7.47
C SER A 811 57.77 1.81 8.15
N SER A 812 57.61 1.26 9.37
CA SER A 812 58.66 0.58 10.12
C SER A 812 58.78 -0.93 9.81
N LEU A 813 57.88 -1.49 9.01
CA LEU A 813 57.87 -2.92 8.67
C LEU A 813 58.79 -3.23 7.48
N GLN A 814 59.01 -4.52 7.21
CA GLN A 814 59.86 -4.99 6.11
C GLN A 814 59.23 -6.17 5.37
N VAL A 815 59.77 -6.47 4.18
CA VAL A 815 59.39 -7.67 3.42
C VAL A 815 59.57 -8.93 4.28
N GLY A 816 58.54 -9.76 4.34
CA GLY A 816 58.45 -10.94 5.20
C GLY A 816 57.65 -10.73 6.49
N ASP A 817 57.38 -9.50 6.89
CA ASP A 817 56.47 -9.23 8.01
C ASP A 817 55.01 -9.52 7.60
N VAL A 818 54.20 -10.00 8.55
CA VAL A 818 52.79 -10.32 8.35
C VAL A 818 51.93 -9.49 9.29
N ILE A 819 50.98 -8.75 8.71
CA ILE A 819 49.91 -8.09 9.45
C ILE A 819 48.70 -9.02 9.45
N ARG A 820 48.08 -9.24 10.60
CA ARG A 820 46.76 -9.88 10.68
C ARG A 820 45.77 -8.92 11.30
N TYR A 821 44.57 -8.81 10.74
CA TYR A 821 43.56 -7.92 11.27
C TYR A 821 42.14 -8.51 11.21
N ARG A 822 41.28 -7.99 12.09
CA ARG A 822 39.85 -8.29 12.16
C ARG A 822 39.08 -7.01 12.43
N LEU A 823 37.96 -6.83 11.74
CA LEU A 823 37.00 -5.76 12.02
C LEU A 823 35.98 -6.24 13.06
N ALA A 824 35.59 -5.35 13.95
CA ALA A 824 34.51 -5.56 14.91
C ALA A 824 33.60 -4.33 14.93
N ALA A 825 32.30 -4.54 14.89
CA ALA A 825 31.28 -3.52 15.10
C ALA A 825 30.46 -3.93 16.32
N PHE A 826 30.17 -2.97 17.18
CA PHE A 826 29.49 -3.18 18.45
C PHE A 826 28.25 -2.28 18.48
N ASP A 827 27.14 -2.87 18.89
CA ASP A 827 26.04 -2.16 19.53
C ASP A 827 26.04 -2.56 21.02
N THR A 828 26.08 -1.56 21.90
CA THR A 828 26.19 -1.72 23.35
C THR A 828 24.95 -1.23 24.09
N LYS A 829 23.83 -1.01 23.38
CA LYS A 829 22.55 -0.70 24.03
C LYS A 829 22.11 -1.86 24.93
N GLU A 830 21.62 -1.50 26.11
CA GLU A 830 21.11 -2.45 27.10
C GLU A 830 19.65 -2.81 26.75
N PRO A 831 19.21 -4.06 27.02
CA PRO A 831 19.87 -5.09 27.84
C PRO A 831 20.75 -6.09 27.09
N GLU A 832 20.80 -6.10 25.76
CA GLU A 832 21.59 -7.06 24.98
C GLU A 832 22.59 -6.37 24.05
N ALA A 833 23.82 -6.16 24.55
CA ALA A 833 24.92 -5.75 23.69
C ALA A 833 25.25 -6.86 22.68
N ASN A 834 25.30 -6.51 21.40
CA ASN A 834 25.58 -7.43 20.32
C ASN A 834 26.77 -6.92 19.48
N ALA A 835 27.37 -7.82 18.69
CA ALA A 835 28.56 -7.47 17.90
C ALA A 835 28.74 -8.37 16.69
N SER A 836 29.34 -7.80 15.64
CA SER A 836 29.72 -8.53 14.43
C SER A 836 31.21 -8.46 14.18
N TYR A 837 31.73 -9.47 13.48
CA TYR A 837 33.14 -9.64 13.22
C TYR A 837 33.41 -10.10 11.78
N ILE A 838 34.39 -9.49 11.11
CA ILE A 838 34.92 -9.98 9.81
C ILE A 838 36.42 -10.25 9.93
N PRO A 839 36.89 -11.47 9.59
CA PRO A 839 36.13 -12.57 8.95
C PRO A 839 35.32 -13.46 9.91
N GLY A 840 35.51 -13.30 11.23
CA GLY A 840 34.76 -13.98 12.29
C GLY A 840 35.43 -13.75 13.64
N GLU A 841 34.74 -14.00 14.76
CA GLU A 841 35.21 -13.61 16.12
C GLU A 841 36.57 -14.21 16.51
N ASP A 842 36.95 -15.37 15.97
CA ASP A 842 38.24 -16.02 16.27
C ASP A 842 39.21 -16.02 15.07
N SER A 843 38.85 -15.36 13.97
CA SER A 843 39.59 -15.40 12.71
C SER A 843 40.15 -14.03 12.32
N PHE A 844 41.20 -14.02 11.50
CA PHE A 844 41.85 -12.80 11.02
C PHE A 844 42.12 -12.89 9.52
N LEU A 845 42.03 -11.74 8.84
CA LEU A 845 42.57 -11.57 7.49
C LEU A 845 44.09 -11.42 7.59
N GLU A 846 44.82 -12.06 6.69
CA GLU A 846 46.27 -11.99 6.63
C GLU A 846 46.73 -11.07 5.50
N LEU A 847 47.69 -10.21 5.80
CA LEU A 847 48.25 -9.22 4.90
C LEU A 847 49.78 -9.27 4.99
N PRO A 848 50.41 -10.25 4.31
CA PRO A 848 51.86 -10.35 4.25
C PRO A 848 52.46 -9.24 3.38
N ILE A 849 53.60 -8.70 3.82
CA ILE A 849 54.41 -7.76 3.04
C ILE A 849 55.38 -8.58 2.19
N ILE A 850 55.23 -8.51 0.88
CA ILE A 850 55.98 -9.33 -0.06
C ILE A 850 56.84 -8.50 -1.00
N ALA A 851 57.80 -9.18 -1.64
CA ALA A 851 58.46 -8.69 -2.84
C ALA A 851 58.27 -9.74 -3.95
N PHE A 852 58.10 -9.30 -5.18
CA PHE A 852 58.06 -10.20 -6.33
C PHE A 852 59.46 -10.76 -6.62
N SER A 853 59.49 -12.02 -7.04
CA SER A 853 60.71 -12.66 -7.54
C SER A 853 61.07 -12.13 -8.93
N ASP A 854 62.29 -12.39 -9.40
CA ASP A 854 62.67 -12.10 -10.78
C ASP A 854 61.81 -12.89 -11.77
N ALA A 855 61.34 -12.23 -12.84
CA ALA A 855 60.49 -12.82 -13.85
C ALA A 855 61.11 -14.07 -14.48
N GLN A 856 60.30 -15.13 -14.62
CA GLN A 856 60.72 -16.42 -15.17
C GLN A 856 60.01 -16.71 -16.50
N ALA A 857 60.70 -17.44 -17.40
CA ALA A 857 60.09 -17.89 -18.64
C ALA A 857 59.16 -19.10 -18.43
N THR A 858 59.32 -19.85 -17.34
CA THR A 858 58.54 -21.07 -17.05
C THR A 858 58.34 -21.23 -15.54
N TYR A 859 57.23 -21.83 -15.13
CA TYR A 859 56.97 -22.23 -13.74
C TYR A 859 56.34 -23.63 -13.72
N SER A 860 56.62 -24.45 -12.70
CA SER A 860 55.98 -25.75 -12.53
C SER A 860 55.98 -26.16 -11.06
N ASN A 861 54.85 -26.66 -10.58
CA ASN A 861 54.72 -27.20 -9.22
C ASN A 861 53.56 -28.21 -9.14
N ASP A 862 53.80 -29.34 -8.46
CA ASP A 862 52.81 -30.40 -8.21
C ASP A 862 52.22 -30.32 -6.79
N PHE A 863 52.58 -29.30 -6.01
CA PHE A 863 52.10 -28.98 -4.67
C PHE A 863 52.20 -30.09 -3.60
N ASN A 864 52.81 -31.22 -3.95
CA ASN A 864 53.12 -32.34 -3.05
C ASN A 864 54.11 -31.99 -1.95
N THR A 865 54.82 -30.88 -2.13
CA THR A 865 55.65 -30.24 -1.12
C THR A 865 55.19 -28.81 -0.92
N SER A 866 55.14 -28.36 0.33
CA SER A 866 54.78 -26.99 0.66
C SER A 866 55.68 -25.99 -0.07
N THR A 867 55.08 -24.97 -0.67
CA THR A 867 55.80 -23.84 -1.27
C THR A 867 55.24 -22.51 -0.76
N GLU A 868 56.09 -21.49 -0.73
CA GLU A 868 55.72 -20.10 -0.45
C GLU A 868 55.59 -19.27 -1.75
N ASP A 869 55.54 -19.91 -2.91
CA ASP A 869 55.45 -19.23 -4.22
C ASP A 869 54.15 -18.44 -4.39
N PHE A 870 53.13 -18.70 -3.57
CA PHE A 870 51.83 -18.07 -3.67
C PHE A 870 51.48 -17.18 -2.46
N VAL A 871 50.55 -16.26 -2.68
CA VAL A 871 50.02 -15.36 -1.65
C VAL A 871 48.53 -15.08 -1.87
N GLY A 872 47.78 -14.98 -0.78
CA GLY A 872 46.37 -14.61 -0.78
C GLY A 872 45.65 -15.11 0.47
N ASN A 873 44.42 -14.65 0.66
CA ASN A 873 43.53 -15.14 1.71
C ASN A 873 42.60 -16.22 1.16
N PHE A 874 42.08 -17.07 2.05
CA PHE A 874 41.07 -18.10 1.74
C PHE A 874 41.51 -19.18 0.75
N PHE A 875 42.82 -19.26 0.49
CA PHE A 875 43.45 -20.37 -0.21
C PHE A 875 44.65 -20.86 0.60
N SER A 876 44.92 -22.15 0.49
CA SER A 876 46.08 -22.78 1.13
C SER A 876 46.59 -23.93 0.28
N ILE A 877 47.86 -24.27 0.44
CA ILE A 877 48.40 -25.51 -0.14
C ILE A 877 48.29 -26.58 0.95
N ALA A 878 47.44 -27.57 0.71
CA ALA A 878 47.10 -28.59 1.70
C ALA A 878 46.71 -29.91 1.01
N THR A 879 46.60 -30.97 1.82
CA THR A 879 46.01 -32.26 1.41
C THR A 879 44.75 -32.49 2.23
N PRO A 880 43.58 -31.96 1.81
CA PRO A 880 42.32 -32.18 2.50
C PRO A 880 41.74 -33.57 2.22
N SER A 881 40.71 -33.93 2.98
CA SER A 881 40.01 -35.22 2.81
C SER A 881 39.46 -35.37 1.39
N GLY A 882 39.75 -36.51 0.75
CA GLY A 882 39.36 -36.78 -0.65
C GLY A 882 40.49 -36.63 -1.67
N PHE A 883 41.66 -36.13 -1.24
CA PHE A 883 42.87 -35.99 -2.05
C PHE A 883 44.00 -36.86 -1.50
N SER A 884 44.81 -37.44 -2.37
CA SER A 884 45.92 -38.35 -2.02
C SER A 884 47.22 -37.63 -1.69
N ASP A 885 47.32 -36.39 -2.11
CA ASP A 885 48.54 -35.62 -2.30
C ASP A 885 48.22 -34.11 -2.28
N GLY A 886 49.22 -33.25 -2.35
CA GLY A 886 49.06 -31.82 -2.04
C GLY A 886 48.52 -31.04 -3.22
N ALA A 887 47.60 -30.10 -2.99
CA ALA A 887 47.08 -29.21 -4.03
C ALA A 887 46.81 -27.81 -3.44
N ILE A 888 46.59 -26.81 -4.30
CA ILE A 888 46.00 -25.53 -3.89
C ILE A 888 44.51 -25.76 -3.64
N HIS A 889 44.03 -25.32 -2.48
CA HIS A 889 42.63 -25.42 -2.08
C HIS A 889 42.12 -24.07 -1.62
N SER A 890 40.92 -23.70 -2.07
CA SER A 890 40.15 -22.66 -1.39
C SER A 890 39.76 -23.15 0.02
N THR A 891 39.32 -22.26 0.90
CA THR A 891 38.56 -22.67 2.09
C THR A 891 37.32 -23.46 1.64
N HIS A 892 36.98 -24.54 2.36
CA HIS A 892 35.88 -25.44 2.01
C HIS A 892 34.93 -25.63 3.22
N PRO A 893 33.63 -25.27 3.11
CA PRO A 893 33.06 -24.43 2.05
C PRO A 893 33.71 -23.04 2.03
N TYR A 894 33.73 -22.38 0.88
CA TYR A 894 34.27 -21.01 0.80
C TYR A 894 33.31 -20.02 1.50
N PRO A 895 33.83 -18.97 2.17
CA PRO A 895 33.02 -18.09 2.99
C PRO A 895 31.90 -17.36 2.23
N LEU A 896 30.87 -16.94 2.96
CA LEU A 896 29.88 -16.00 2.46
C LEU A 896 30.54 -14.65 2.11
N ALA A 897 29.93 -13.93 1.18
CA ALA A 897 30.47 -12.67 0.70
C ALA A 897 30.28 -11.56 1.74
N PHE A 898 31.34 -10.80 1.97
CA PHE A 898 31.41 -9.73 2.96
C PHE A 898 31.90 -8.40 2.37
N GLY A 899 32.05 -8.28 1.04
CA GLY A 899 32.48 -7.05 0.37
C GLY A 899 31.33 -6.14 -0.06
N SER A 900 31.66 -4.91 -0.51
CA SER A 900 30.79 -3.71 -0.59
C SER A 900 29.45 -3.81 -1.35
N ASN A 901 29.14 -4.93 -1.99
CA ASN A 901 27.89 -5.21 -2.71
C ASN A 901 27.34 -6.61 -2.41
N GLY A 902 27.64 -7.19 -1.25
CA GLY A 902 27.40 -8.62 -0.99
C GLY A 902 28.23 -9.52 -1.91
N ARG A 903 29.40 -9.03 -2.34
CA ARG A 903 30.32 -9.74 -3.26
C ARG A 903 31.71 -9.78 -2.68
N SER A 904 32.39 -10.90 -2.84
CA SER A 904 33.79 -11.05 -2.41
C SER A 904 34.58 -11.79 -3.46
N ALA A 905 35.78 -11.28 -3.73
CA ALA A 905 36.77 -11.95 -4.57
C ALA A 905 37.81 -12.61 -3.67
N PHE A 906 37.90 -13.94 -3.74
CA PHE A 906 38.93 -14.73 -3.06
C PHE A 906 40.02 -15.04 -4.07
N THR A 907 41.27 -14.65 -3.81
CA THR A 907 42.34 -14.77 -4.80
C THR A 907 43.60 -15.41 -4.24
N TYR A 908 44.29 -16.20 -5.07
CA TYR A 908 45.59 -16.77 -4.76
C TYR A 908 46.55 -16.56 -5.94
N MET A 909 47.61 -15.79 -5.69
CA MET A 909 48.48 -15.22 -6.72
C MET A 909 49.87 -15.83 -6.66
N LEU A 910 50.46 -16.13 -7.82
CA LEU A 910 51.87 -16.51 -7.93
C LEU A 910 52.77 -15.27 -7.77
N LYS A 911 53.73 -15.31 -6.83
CA LYS A 911 54.69 -14.23 -6.53
C LYS A 911 55.78 -14.05 -7.61
N THR A 912 55.89 -15.00 -8.54
CA THR A 912 56.88 -14.99 -9.61
C THR A 912 56.23 -14.54 -10.92
N PRO A 913 56.60 -13.36 -11.46
CA PRO A 913 56.12 -12.93 -12.77
C PRO A 913 56.57 -13.88 -13.89
N ILE A 914 55.75 -13.98 -14.94
CA ILE A 914 55.97 -14.86 -16.09
C ILE A 914 56.23 -14.01 -17.33
N ILE A 915 57.32 -14.30 -18.04
CA ILE A 915 57.62 -13.73 -19.35
C ILE A 915 56.90 -14.56 -20.41
N VAL A 916 55.98 -13.95 -21.15
CA VAL A 916 55.13 -14.64 -22.12
C VAL A 916 55.95 -15.13 -23.33
N SER A 917 55.93 -16.44 -23.55
CA SER A 917 56.74 -17.12 -24.58
C SER A 917 56.18 -16.92 -25.98
N GLU A 918 57.07 -16.68 -26.96
CA GLU A 918 56.71 -16.61 -28.39
C GLU A 918 56.23 -17.97 -28.93
N THR A 919 56.77 -19.06 -28.39
CA THR A 919 56.60 -20.40 -28.98
C THR A 919 55.61 -21.27 -28.21
N LYS A 920 55.42 -21.01 -26.90
CA LYS A 920 54.59 -21.84 -26.01
C LYS A 920 53.92 -21.03 -24.88
N PRO A 921 53.03 -20.07 -25.18
CA PRO A 921 52.32 -19.29 -24.17
C PRO A 921 51.14 -20.08 -23.56
N LEU A 922 51.44 -21.22 -22.93
CA LEU A 922 50.45 -22.15 -22.38
C LEU A 922 50.60 -22.28 -20.87
N VAL A 923 49.47 -22.38 -20.19
CA VAL A 923 49.35 -22.76 -18.77
C VAL A 923 48.49 -24.01 -18.71
N SER A 924 48.89 -25.01 -17.92
CA SER A 924 48.13 -26.24 -17.68
C SER A 924 48.03 -26.49 -16.19
N TYR A 925 46.88 -26.95 -15.72
CA TYR A 925 46.68 -27.41 -14.33
C TYR A 925 45.48 -28.35 -14.28
N ASP A 926 45.44 -29.22 -13.28
CA ASP A 926 44.29 -30.06 -12.97
C ASP A 926 43.41 -29.35 -11.95
N GLU A 927 42.09 -29.47 -12.06
CA GLU A 927 41.18 -28.79 -11.14
C GLU A 927 39.88 -29.53 -10.83
N VAL A 928 39.26 -29.16 -9.70
CA VAL A 928 37.87 -29.48 -9.34
C VAL A 928 37.18 -28.20 -8.87
N LEU A 929 36.10 -27.80 -9.55
CA LEU A 929 35.35 -26.58 -9.22
C LEU A 929 33.88 -26.87 -8.90
N LEU A 930 33.48 -26.63 -7.65
CA LEU A 930 32.13 -26.83 -7.13
C LEU A 930 31.64 -25.56 -6.42
N ILE A 931 31.19 -24.59 -7.20
CA ILE A 931 30.68 -23.28 -6.77
C ILE A 931 29.24 -23.10 -7.27
N ASP A 932 28.53 -22.10 -6.75
CA ASP A 932 27.17 -21.81 -7.19
C ASP A 932 27.11 -21.27 -8.61
N SER A 933 26.78 -22.15 -9.57
CA SER A 933 26.71 -21.83 -10.99
C SER A 933 25.56 -20.91 -11.39
N SER A 934 24.72 -20.44 -10.46
CA SER A 934 23.68 -19.46 -10.77
C SER A 934 24.21 -18.02 -10.78
N SER A 935 25.34 -17.75 -10.10
CA SER A 935 25.90 -16.40 -10.04
C SER A 935 27.40 -16.30 -9.71
N ASP A 936 28.00 -17.33 -9.12
CA ASP A 936 29.42 -17.36 -8.78
C ASP A 936 30.23 -17.88 -9.97
N TYR A 937 31.49 -17.43 -10.09
CA TYR A 937 32.40 -17.97 -11.10
C TYR A 937 33.84 -18.03 -10.59
N ALA A 938 34.63 -18.91 -11.21
CA ALA A 938 36.07 -18.96 -11.06
C ALA A 938 36.75 -18.32 -12.26
N ALA A 939 37.91 -17.72 -12.04
CA ALA A 939 38.70 -17.12 -13.10
C ALA A 939 40.20 -17.35 -12.93
N PHE A 940 40.86 -17.51 -14.06
CA PHE A 940 42.30 -17.37 -14.21
C PHE A 940 42.57 -15.95 -14.74
N GLU A 941 43.23 -15.14 -13.93
CA GLU A 941 43.46 -13.72 -14.22
C GLU A 941 44.95 -13.43 -14.39
N ALA A 942 45.24 -12.36 -15.13
CA ALA A 942 46.59 -11.83 -15.29
C ALA A 942 46.64 -10.32 -15.01
N SER A 943 47.85 -9.84 -14.70
CA SER A 943 48.15 -8.42 -14.50
C SER A 943 49.45 -8.05 -15.21
N LYS A 944 49.53 -6.82 -15.73
CA LYS A 944 50.68 -6.27 -16.46
C LYS A 944 51.40 -5.13 -15.73
N ASP A 945 50.89 -4.73 -14.56
CA ASP A 945 51.30 -3.54 -13.82
C ASP A 945 51.68 -3.89 -12.37
N GLY A 946 52.24 -5.08 -12.17
CA GLY A 946 52.68 -5.50 -10.84
C GLY A 946 51.52 -5.77 -9.87
N GLY A 947 50.32 -6.03 -10.39
CA GLY A 947 49.16 -6.41 -9.60
C GLY A 947 48.23 -5.25 -9.25
N GLU A 948 48.47 -4.04 -9.76
CA GLU A 948 47.59 -2.88 -9.57
C GLU A 948 46.23 -3.08 -10.26
N THR A 949 46.22 -3.61 -11.48
CA THR A 949 45.00 -3.98 -12.20
C THR A 949 45.07 -5.43 -12.70
N TRP A 950 43.90 -6.08 -12.70
CA TRP A 950 43.75 -7.47 -13.10
C TRP A 950 42.67 -7.60 -14.17
N PHE A 951 42.90 -8.50 -15.11
CA PHE A 951 41.92 -8.85 -16.13
C PHE A 951 41.81 -10.36 -16.28
N GLU A 952 40.60 -10.81 -16.63
CA GLU A 952 40.30 -12.21 -16.87
C GLU A 952 40.94 -12.68 -18.17
N VAL A 953 41.71 -13.76 -18.08
CA VAL A 953 42.22 -14.50 -19.24
C VAL A 953 41.21 -15.59 -19.62
N GLU A 954 40.65 -16.26 -18.61
CA GLU A 954 39.58 -17.24 -18.76
C GLU A 954 38.71 -17.26 -17.50
N SER A 955 37.40 -17.46 -17.67
CA SER A 955 36.40 -17.54 -16.60
C SER A 955 35.45 -18.71 -16.86
N TYR A 956 35.01 -19.40 -15.82
CA TYR A 956 34.15 -20.59 -15.93
C TYR A 956 33.44 -20.92 -14.61
N GLU A 957 32.44 -21.78 -14.70
CA GLU A 957 31.52 -22.14 -13.62
C GLU A 957 31.30 -23.66 -13.54
N THR A 958 30.68 -24.14 -12.45
CA THR A 958 30.44 -25.58 -12.25
C THR A 958 29.56 -26.22 -13.33
N SER A 959 28.68 -25.45 -13.96
CA SER A 959 27.82 -25.87 -15.09
C SER A 959 28.57 -26.08 -16.40
N ASP A 960 29.81 -25.60 -16.55
CA ASP A 960 30.63 -25.88 -17.74
C ASP A 960 30.99 -27.36 -17.85
N GLU A 961 30.91 -28.10 -16.74
CA GLU A 961 31.07 -29.55 -16.68
C GLU A 961 29.78 -30.25 -16.24
N PRO A 962 28.73 -30.25 -17.07
CA PRO A 962 27.38 -30.69 -16.69
C PRO A 962 27.28 -32.19 -16.35
N ASN A 963 28.28 -32.99 -16.77
CA ASN A 963 28.31 -34.43 -16.54
C ASN A 963 29.33 -34.85 -15.47
N LEU A 964 30.14 -33.93 -14.95
CA LEU A 964 31.21 -34.24 -13.99
C LEU A 964 31.02 -33.47 -12.68
N TRP A 965 30.93 -32.15 -12.73
CA TRP A 965 30.90 -31.30 -11.51
C TRP A 965 29.46 -30.93 -11.10
N LEU A 966 28.60 -30.56 -12.05
CA LEU A 966 27.23 -30.13 -11.74
C LEU A 966 26.40 -31.15 -10.94
N PRO A 967 26.41 -32.46 -11.25
CA PRO A 967 25.66 -33.45 -10.48
C PRO A 967 26.19 -33.62 -9.04
N VAL A 968 27.50 -33.42 -8.84
CA VAL A 968 28.15 -33.51 -7.53
C VAL A 968 27.75 -32.31 -6.66
N TYR A 969 27.77 -31.11 -7.24
CA TYR A 969 27.31 -29.88 -6.59
C TYR A 969 25.83 -29.94 -6.21
N GLN A 970 24.94 -30.33 -7.13
CA GLN A 970 23.50 -30.44 -6.89
C GLN A 970 23.13 -31.47 -5.81
N ALA A 971 23.98 -32.48 -5.61
CA ALA A 971 23.83 -33.47 -4.56
C ALA A 971 24.41 -33.02 -3.20
N GLY A 972 25.03 -31.83 -3.12
CA GLY A 972 25.68 -31.31 -1.92
C GLY A 972 26.96 -32.07 -1.53
N ASN A 973 27.62 -32.74 -2.48
CA ASN A 973 28.82 -33.54 -2.22
C ASN A 973 30.10 -32.70 -2.32
N ASN A 974 31.17 -33.17 -1.67
CA ASN A 974 32.49 -32.54 -1.68
C ASN A 974 33.28 -32.86 -2.96
N GLY A 975 34.26 -32.01 -3.27
CA GLY A 975 35.27 -32.28 -4.29
C GLY A 975 36.22 -33.40 -3.84
N GLU A 976 36.67 -34.23 -4.79
CA GLU A 976 37.63 -35.31 -4.56
C GLU A 976 38.55 -35.49 -5.78
N ALA A 977 39.70 -36.13 -5.60
CA ALA A 977 40.71 -36.29 -6.66
C ALA A 977 40.18 -37.00 -7.92
N ALA A 978 39.15 -37.85 -7.80
CA ALA A 978 38.53 -38.53 -8.94
C ALA A 978 37.79 -37.56 -9.89
N LEU A 979 37.51 -36.34 -9.46
CA LEU A 979 36.83 -35.30 -10.24
C LEU A 979 37.82 -34.34 -10.93
N LEU A 980 39.14 -34.51 -10.74
CA LEU A 980 40.16 -33.66 -11.32
C LEU A 980 40.08 -33.69 -12.85
N LYS A 981 40.02 -32.51 -13.45
CA LYS A 981 40.04 -32.31 -14.89
C LYS A 981 41.20 -31.40 -15.26
N ASN A 982 41.96 -31.80 -16.27
CA ASN A 982 43.01 -30.97 -16.82
C ASN A 982 42.43 -29.78 -17.61
N ARG A 983 42.91 -28.57 -17.31
CA ARG A 983 42.66 -27.33 -18.05
C ARG A 983 43.94 -26.84 -18.69
N ILE A 984 43.83 -26.37 -19.94
CA ILE A 984 44.91 -25.73 -20.67
C ILE A 984 44.46 -24.34 -21.12
N VAL A 985 45.11 -23.30 -20.58
CA VAL A 985 44.88 -21.90 -20.91
C VAL A 985 46.00 -21.42 -21.85
N ARG A 986 45.64 -20.78 -22.96
CA ARG A 986 46.62 -20.13 -23.85
C ARG A 986 46.64 -18.63 -23.58
N LEU A 987 47.73 -18.14 -23.01
CA LEU A 987 47.85 -16.74 -22.54
C LEU A 987 47.61 -15.73 -23.67
N THR A 988 48.12 -15.99 -24.87
CA THR A 988 47.97 -15.10 -26.03
C THR A 988 46.59 -15.11 -26.68
N ASP A 989 45.65 -15.96 -26.21
CA ASP A 989 44.27 -15.87 -26.66
C ASP A 989 43.56 -14.67 -26.02
N SER A 990 44.06 -14.18 -24.87
CA SER A 990 43.65 -12.88 -24.33
C SER A 990 44.26 -11.75 -25.18
N PRO A 991 43.45 -10.81 -25.71
CA PRO A 991 43.94 -9.71 -26.53
C PRO A 991 44.79 -8.70 -25.73
N GLN A 992 44.81 -8.81 -24.40
CA GLN A 992 45.58 -7.94 -23.50
C GLN A 992 47.03 -8.42 -23.30
N ILE A 993 47.33 -9.67 -23.68
CA ILE A 993 48.63 -10.30 -23.48
C ILE A 993 49.35 -10.47 -24.81
N ALA A 994 50.54 -9.88 -24.92
CA ALA A 994 51.45 -10.02 -26.03
C ALA A 994 52.67 -10.88 -25.66
N VAL A 995 53.28 -11.48 -26.69
CA VAL A 995 54.56 -12.18 -26.54
C VAL A 995 55.62 -11.21 -26.01
N GLY A 996 56.35 -11.66 -24.98
CA GLY A 996 57.39 -10.89 -24.31
C GLY A 996 56.88 -9.98 -23.19
N ASP A 997 55.56 -9.91 -22.95
CA ASP A 997 55.03 -9.26 -21.76
C ASP A 997 55.51 -9.98 -20.50
N GLU A 998 55.76 -9.21 -19.44
CA GLU A 998 55.93 -9.72 -18.08
C GLU A 998 54.58 -9.61 -17.37
N ILE A 999 54.02 -10.73 -16.94
CA ILE A 999 52.69 -10.79 -16.32
C ILE A 999 52.73 -11.49 -14.95
N LEU A 1000 51.88 -11.04 -14.04
CA LEU A 1000 51.49 -11.83 -12.87
C LEU A 1000 50.25 -12.67 -13.21
N ILE A 1001 50.08 -13.80 -12.53
CA ILE A 1001 48.91 -14.67 -12.69
C ILE A 1001 48.29 -15.01 -11.33
N ARG A 1002 46.96 -15.15 -11.28
CA ARG A 1002 46.24 -15.57 -10.07
C ARG A 1002 45.00 -16.39 -10.39
N PHE A 1003 44.59 -17.17 -9.41
CA PHE A 1003 43.30 -17.85 -9.37
C PHE A 1003 42.33 -17.03 -8.54
N LYS A 1004 41.08 -16.89 -9.00
CA LYS A 1004 40.04 -16.10 -8.34
C LYS A 1004 38.73 -16.89 -8.26
N ILE A 1005 38.06 -16.85 -7.11
CA ILE A 1005 36.62 -17.13 -7.00
C ILE A 1005 35.93 -15.79 -6.75
N ASP A 1006 34.97 -15.43 -7.61
CA ASP A 1006 34.10 -14.26 -7.43
C ASP A 1006 32.74 -14.75 -6.95
N ARG A 1007 32.40 -14.40 -5.71
CA ARG A 1007 31.14 -14.78 -5.09
C ARG A 1007 30.10 -13.67 -5.26
N ARG A 1008 28.92 -14.03 -5.73
CA ARG A 1008 27.77 -13.17 -6.02
C ARG A 1008 26.43 -13.69 -5.47
N SER A 1009 26.33 -14.92 -4.97
CA SER A 1009 25.13 -15.43 -4.29
C SER A 1009 25.30 -15.63 -2.78
N THR A 1010 24.17 -15.92 -2.14
CA THR A 1010 24.03 -16.36 -0.75
C THR A 1010 24.20 -17.88 -0.56
N ALA A 1011 24.30 -18.69 -1.64
CA ALA A 1011 24.41 -20.15 -1.56
C ALA A 1011 25.87 -20.63 -1.48
N ALA A 1012 26.25 -21.36 -0.42
CA ALA A 1012 27.61 -21.85 -0.25
C ALA A 1012 27.88 -23.10 -1.10
N GLY A 1013 28.96 -23.09 -1.90
CA GLY A 1013 29.50 -24.29 -2.57
C GLY A 1013 30.73 -24.83 -1.86
N TRP A 1014 31.22 -25.99 -2.30
CA TRP A 1014 32.43 -26.59 -1.74
C TRP A 1014 33.67 -25.72 -2.02
N GLY A 1015 33.86 -25.23 -3.26
CA GLY A 1015 34.97 -24.34 -3.64
C GLY A 1015 35.82 -24.89 -4.78
N TRP A 1016 37.13 -24.57 -4.77
CA TRP A 1016 38.06 -24.88 -5.87
C TRP A 1016 39.34 -25.57 -5.37
N ALA A 1017 39.74 -26.63 -6.05
CA ALA A 1017 41.06 -27.27 -5.91
C ALA A 1017 41.83 -27.22 -7.23
N ILE A 1018 43.14 -26.94 -7.16
CA ILE A 1018 44.04 -26.81 -8.31
C ILE A 1018 45.34 -27.56 -8.04
N ASP A 1019 45.75 -28.40 -8.98
CA ASP A 1019 46.94 -29.25 -8.87
C ASP A 1019 47.76 -29.26 -10.17
N ASN A 1020 49.01 -29.76 -10.12
CA ASN A 1020 49.90 -29.96 -11.28
C ASN A 1020 50.02 -28.72 -12.18
N LEU A 1021 50.27 -27.54 -11.58
CA LEU A 1021 50.38 -26.30 -12.33
C LEU A 1021 51.69 -26.25 -13.13
N GLU A 1022 51.57 -26.12 -14.44
CA GLU A 1022 52.66 -25.95 -15.39
C GLU A 1022 52.44 -24.69 -16.25
N VAL A 1023 53.43 -23.81 -16.29
CA VAL A 1023 53.45 -22.57 -17.08
C VAL A 1023 54.60 -22.64 -18.07
N GLN A 1024 54.25 -22.72 -19.36
CA GLN A 1024 55.16 -22.68 -20.51
C GLN A 1024 56.25 -23.77 -20.53
N THR A 1025 56.01 -24.93 -19.91
CA THR A 1025 56.95 -26.06 -19.80
C THR A 1025 57.08 -26.88 -21.11
N GLU A 1026 58.06 -27.79 -21.17
CA GLU A 1026 58.24 -28.69 -22.32
C GLU A 1026 57.26 -29.88 -22.36
N VAL A 1027 56.57 -30.16 -21.24
CA VAL A 1027 55.78 -31.40 -21.00
C VAL A 1027 54.30 -31.27 -21.38
N ILE A 1028 53.86 -30.12 -21.90
CA ILE A 1028 52.48 -29.93 -22.42
C ILE A 1028 52.32 -30.71 -23.74
N THR A 1029 52.15 -32.03 -23.64
CA THR A 1029 51.99 -32.97 -24.76
C THR A 1029 50.57 -33.47 -24.88
N SER A 1030 49.63 -32.63 -25.31
CA SER A 1030 48.47 -33.04 -26.11
C SER A 1030 47.61 -31.83 -26.47
N LEU A 1031 47.77 -31.35 -27.71
CA LEU A 1031 46.65 -30.75 -28.42
C LEU A 1031 45.69 -31.89 -28.77
N GLU A 1032 44.71 -32.16 -27.90
CA GLU A 1032 43.42 -32.62 -28.40
C GLU A 1032 42.61 -31.40 -28.81
N ASP A 1033 42.22 -31.46 -30.08
CA ASP A 1033 41.79 -30.38 -30.94
C ASP A 1033 40.32 -30.04 -30.66
N ASN A 1034 40.03 -29.11 -29.74
CA ASN A 1034 38.67 -28.57 -29.56
C ASN A 1034 38.34 -27.43 -30.55
N GLY A 1035 38.89 -27.51 -31.77
CA GLY A 1035 38.63 -26.60 -32.89
C GLY A 1035 37.32 -26.87 -33.66
N GLU A 1036 36.29 -27.43 -33.02
CA GLU A 1036 35.02 -27.72 -33.70
C GLU A 1036 34.13 -26.48 -33.84
N ILE A 1037 33.51 -26.31 -35.01
CA ILE A 1037 32.41 -25.35 -35.23
C ILE A 1037 31.25 -25.72 -34.27
N LYS A 1038 30.79 -24.82 -33.38
CA LYS A 1038 29.54 -25.00 -32.64
C LYS A 1038 28.37 -24.78 -33.59
N LEU A 1039 27.56 -25.81 -33.85
CA LEU A 1039 26.49 -25.77 -34.85
C LEU A 1039 25.17 -26.12 -34.19
N ALA A 1040 24.15 -25.29 -34.42
CA ALA A 1040 22.90 -25.39 -33.67
C ALA A 1040 21.91 -26.40 -34.26
N ASN A 1041 21.80 -26.61 -35.58
CA ASN A 1041 20.87 -27.61 -36.15
C ASN A 1041 21.10 -27.94 -37.65
N ILE A 1042 20.74 -29.17 -38.08
CA ILE A 1042 20.66 -29.58 -39.50
C ILE A 1042 19.32 -30.25 -39.75
N TYR A 1043 18.52 -29.72 -40.69
CA TYR A 1043 17.14 -30.15 -40.89
C TYR A 1043 16.60 -29.89 -42.31
N PRO A 1044 15.65 -30.71 -42.81
CA PRO A 1044 15.19 -31.95 -42.22
C PRO A 1044 16.21 -33.08 -42.41
N ASN A 1045 16.37 -33.94 -41.40
CA ASN A 1045 17.18 -35.15 -41.47
C ASN A 1045 16.40 -36.29 -40.78
N PRO A 1046 15.66 -37.13 -41.52
CA PRO A 1046 15.85 -37.47 -42.94
C PRO A 1046 15.32 -36.44 -43.95
N ILE A 1047 16.03 -36.29 -45.07
CA ILE A 1047 15.73 -35.36 -46.17
C ILE A 1047 14.78 -36.03 -47.17
N LYS A 1048 13.62 -35.41 -47.41
CA LYS A 1048 12.60 -35.91 -48.36
C LYS A 1048 12.40 -35.04 -49.61
N ASN A 1049 12.49 -33.72 -49.46
CA ASN A 1049 12.13 -32.77 -50.52
C ASN A 1049 13.35 -32.16 -51.25
N GLY A 1050 14.50 -32.83 -51.20
CA GLY A 1050 15.70 -32.41 -51.94
C GLY A 1050 16.49 -31.25 -51.36
N ASN A 1051 16.04 -30.59 -50.28
CA ASN A 1051 16.79 -29.50 -49.62
C ASN A 1051 17.20 -29.87 -48.19
N LEU A 1052 18.45 -29.53 -47.84
CA LEU A 1052 19.03 -29.69 -46.51
C LEU A 1052 19.43 -28.32 -45.95
N ASN A 1053 18.82 -27.90 -44.86
CA ASN A 1053 19.16 -26.63 -44.21
C ASN A 1053 20.18 -26.85 -43.09
N ILE A 1054 21.07 -25.87 -42.94
CA ILE A 1054 22.12 -25.82 -41.93
C ILE A 1054 21.97 -24.50 -41.19
N GLN A 1055 21.93 -24.55 -39.86
CA GLN A 1055 22.01 -23.39 -39.00
C GLN A 1055 23.26 -23.48 -38.13
N ILE A 1056 24.10 -22.45 -38.17
CA ILE A 1056 25.34 -22.39 -37.39
C ILE A 1056 25.19 -21.44 -36.19
N ALA A 1057 25.94 -21.71 -35.11
CA ALA A 1057 25.93 -20.92 -33.88
C ALA A 1057 27.26 -20.17 -33.70
N ASP A 1058 27.86 -19.73 -34.81
CA ASP A 1058 29.17 -19.07 -34.84
C ASP A 1058 28.97 -17.59 -35.22
N VAL A 1059 28.80 -16.74 -34.21
CA VAL A 1059 28.41 -15.32 -34.34
C VAL A 1059 29.39 -14.59 -35.27
N GLY A 1060 28.88 -14.12 -36.42
CA GLY A 1060 29.65 -13.34 -37.41
C GLY A 1060 30.15 -14.08 -38.66
N ALA A 1061 29.84 -15.37 -38.85
CA ALA A 1061 30.07 -16.06 -40.11
C ALA A 1061 29.07 -15.62 -41.20
N THR A 1062 29.57 -15.15 -42.35
CA THR A 1062 28.74 -14.70 -43.49
C THR A 1062 28.66 -15.73 -44.62
N ALA A 1063 29.59 -16.69 -44.66
CA ALA A 1063 29.59 -17.79 -45.63
C ALA A 1063 30.37 -19.02 -45.10
N ILE A 1064 30.01 -20.21 -45.58
CA ILE A 1064 30.65 -21.50 -45.22
C ILE A 1064 31.01 -22.33 -46.46
N ASP A 1065 32.00 -23.20 -46.34
CA ASP A 1065 32.28 -24.25 -47.31
C ASP A 1065 31.67 -25.57 -46.83
N TYR A 1066 31.25 -26.44 -47.75
CA TYR A 1066 30.73 -27.76 -47.40
C TYR A 1066 31.08 -28.85 -48.42
N SER A 1067 31.14 -30.09 -47.97
CA SER A 1067 31.17 -31.27 -48.82
C SER A 1067 30.30 -32.40 -48.27
N ILE A 1068 29.59 -33.11 -49.14
CA ILE A 1068 28.79 -34.29 -48.82
C ILE A 1068 29.46 -35.50 -49.44
N VAL A 1069 29.87 -36.44 -48.59
CA VAL A 1069 30.57 -37.68 -48.97
C VAL A 1069 29.75 -38.91 -48.60
N THR A 1070 29.92 -40.01 -49.32
CA THR A 1070 29.38 -41.31 -48.92
C THR A 1070 30.09 -41.82 -47.66
N MET A 1071 29.52 -42.83 -46.99
CA MET A 1071 30.19 -43.52 -45.86
C MET A 1071 31.54 -44.16 -46.23
N SER A 1072 31.81 -44.36 -47.52
CA SER A 1072 33.11 -44.83 -48.05
C SER A 1072 34.08 -43.69 -48.40
N GLY A 1073 33.74 -42.44 -48.09
CA GLY A 1073 34.57 -41.26 -48.32
C GLY A 1073 34.56 -40.74 -49.76
N GLN A 1074 33.66 -41.23 -50.64
CA GLN A 1074 33.53 -40.66 -51.98
C GLN A 1074 32.67 -39.41 -51.97
N GLU A 1075 33.24 -38.29 -52.41
CA GLU A 1075 32.55 -37.02 -52.52
C GLU A 1075 31.44 -37.05 -53.59
N LYS A 1076 30.27 -36.53 -53.23
CA LYS A 1076 29.06 -36.50 -54.07
C LYS A 1076 28.57 -35.09 -54.34
N LEU A 1077 28.77 -34.17 -53.40
CA LEU A 1077 28.45 -32.76 -53.55
C LEU A 1077 29.48 -31.93 -52.81
N GLN A 1078 29.81 -30.74 -53.33
CA GLN A 1078 30.61 -29.75 -52.61
C GLN A 1078 30.18 -28.36 -53.04
N GLY A 1079 30.35 -27.38 -52.15
CA GLY A 1079 30.10 -25.98 -52.42
C GLY A 1079 31.00 -25.12 -51.55
N ASN A 1080 31.48 -24.02 -52.11
CA ASN A 1080 32.35 -23.07 -51.42
C ASN A 1080 31.64 -21.71 -51.32
N ASN A 1081 31.87 -20.99 -50.22
CA ASN A 1081 31.25 -19.70 -49.92
C ASN A 1081 29.72 -19.70 -50.02
N LEU A 1082 29.08 -20.72 -49.44
CA LEU A 1082 27.62 -20.74 -49.27
C LEU A 1082 27.22 -19.63 -48.29
N THR A 1083 26.60 -18.59 -48.81
CA THR A 1083 26.18 -17.41 -48.03
C THR A 1083 25.11 -17.80 -47.00
N LEU A 1084 25.28 -17.29 -45.79
CA LEU A 1084 24.32 -17.44 -44.71
C LEU A 1084 23.39 -16.22 -44.65
N ASP A 1085 22.14 -16.43 -44.27
CA ASP A 1085 21.20 -15.34 -44.02
C ASP A 1085 21.45 -14.65 -42.67
N GLN A 1086 20.57 -13.70 -42.33
CA GLN A 1086 20.65 -12.87 -41.13
C GLN A 1086 20.56 -13.70 -39.83
N ASP A 1087 19.98 -14.90 -39.91
CA ASP A 1087 19.86 -15.87 -38.81
C ASP A 1087 20.98 -16.94 -38.83
N GLN A 1088 22.00 -16.75 -39.66
CA GLN A 1088 23.09 -17.71 -39.91
C GLN A 1088 22.62 -19.07 -40.47
N LYS A 1089 21.61 -19.06 -41.35
CA LYS A 1089 21.10 -20.27 -42.02
C LYS A 1089 21.48 -20.29 -43.49
N ALA A 1090 21.68 -21.49 -44.03
CA ALA A 1090 21.79 -21.72 -45.46
C ALA A 1090 21.15 -23.05 -45.89
N SER A 1091 20.76 -23.14 -47.16
CA SER A 1091 20.13 -24.34 -47.74
C SER A 1091 21.00 -24.92 -48.85
N ILE A 1092 21.14 -26.24 -48.84
CA ILE A 1092 21.85 -27.02 -49.86
C ILE A 1092 20.84 -27.86 -50.63
N ASP A 1093 20.81 -27.69 -51.95
CA ASP A 1093 20.09 -28.60 -52.86
C ASP A 1093 20.86 -29.92 -52.99
N VAL A 1094 20.24 -30.98 -52.50
CA VAL A 1094 20.73 -32.36 -52.51
C VAL A 1094 19.83 -33.27 -53.35
N SER A 1095 18.95 -32.71 -54.18
CA SER A 1095 18.01 -33.46 -55.03
C SER A 1095 18.72 -34.47 -55.95
N THR A 1096 19.96 -34.19 -56.34
CA THR A 1096 20.80 -35.05 -57.18
C THR A 1096 21.43 -36.23 -56.43
N LEU A 1097 21.34 -36.29 -55.10
CA LEU A 1097 21.84 -37.42 -54.31
C LEU A 1097 20.83 -38.58 -54.34
N PRO A 1098 21.26 -39.85 -54.47
CA PRO A 1098 20.37 -41.01 -54.32
C PRO A 1098 19.95 -41.19 -52.85
N SER A 1099 18.84 -41.89 -52.60
CA SER A 1099 18.48 -42.34 -51.25
C SER A 1099 19.63 -43.10 -50.57
N GLY A 1100 19.99 -42.72 -49.36
CA GLY A 1100 21.13 -43.29 -48.64
C GLY A 1100 21.67 -42.40 -47.50
N LEU A 1101 22.62 -42.94 -46.75
CA LEU A 1101 23.31 -42.24 -45.65
C LEU A 1101 24.61 -41.61 -46.16
N PHE A 1102 24.80 -40.33 -45.85
CA PHE A 1102 25.96 -39.52 -46.24
C PHE A 1102 26.55 -38.81 -45.02
N MET A 1103 27.78 -38.32 -45.17
CA MET A 1103 28.42 -37.42 -44.21
C MET A 1103 28.56 -36.03 -44.83
N LEU A 1104 27.96 -35.03 -44.20
CA LEU A 1104 28.13 -33.61 -44.52
C LEU A 1104 29.28 -33.05 -43.69
N LYS A 1105 30.35 -32.60 -44.32
CA LYS A 1105 31.42 -31.81 -43.70
C LYS A 1105 31.17 -30.34 -43.99
N VAL A 1106 31.16 -29.50 -42.95
CA VAL A 1106 31.09 -28.04 -43.05
C VAL A 1106 32.43 -27.46 -42.61
N VAL A 1107 32.93 -26.45 -43.31
CA VAL A 1107 34.22 -25.81 -43.05
C VAL A 1107 34.05 -24.28 -43.03
N HIS A 1108 34.61 -23.61 -42.02
CA HIS A 1108 34.67 -22.16 -41.93
C HIS A 1108 36.01 -21.73 -41.33
N LYS A 1109 36.71 -20.79 -41.97
CA LYS A 1109 38.02 -20.26 -41.52
C LYS A 1109 39.04 -21.35 -41.12
N GLY A 1110 39.08 -22.46 -41.87
CA GLY A 1110 40.01 -23.57 -41.63
C GLY A 1110 39.57 -24.60 -40.57
N ARG A 1111 38.46 -24.36 -39.86
CA ARG A 1111 37.83 -25.30 -38.91
C ARG A 1111 36.80 -26.15 -39.63
N ALA A 1112 36.63 -27.42 -39.25
CA ALA A 1112 35.69 -28.33 -39.91
C ALA A 1112 34.87 -29.18 -38.93
N LYS A 1113 33.61 -29.48 -39.27
CA LYS A 1113 32.76 -30.41 -38.52
C LYS A 1113 31.93 -31.30 -39.44
N VAL A 1114 31.66 -32.53 -39.00
CA VAL A 1114 31.01 -33.56 -39.83
C VAL A 1114 29.69 -34.05 -39.20
N TYR A 1115 28.66 -34.21 -40.03
CA TYR A 1115 27.32 -34.63 -39.65
C TYR A 1115 26.84 -35.79 -40.49
N LYS A 1116 26.06 -36.70 -39.88
CA LYS A 1116 25.38 -37.76 -40.62
C LYS A 1116 24.06 -37.24 -41.17
N VAL A 1117 23.87 -37.34 -42.48
CA VAL A 1117 22.64 -36.91 -43.17
C VAL A 1117 22.04 -38.05 -43.97
N LEU A 1118 20.76 -38.30 -43.78
CA LEU A 1118 20.02 -39.40 -44.40
C LEU A 1118 19.06 -38.83 -45.44
N LYS A 1119 19.20 -39.22 -46.71
CA LYS A 1119 18.23 -38.90 -47.75
C LYS A 1119 17.31 -40.08 -48.00
N GLN A 1120 16.00 -39.85 -47.97
CA GLN A 1120 14.95 -40.83 -48.25
C GLN A 1120 13.98 -40.21 -49.26
N ASP A 1121 13.87 -40.80 -50.45
CA ASP A 1121 12.90 -40.38 -51.47
C ASP A 1121 11.45 -40.69 -51.07
#